data_AF-A0A2K2ACL1-F1
#
_entry.id   AF-A0A2K2ACL1-F1
#
_cell.length_a   1.000
_cell.length_b   1.000
_cell.length_c   1.000
_cell.angle_alpha   90.00
_cell.angle_beta   90.00
_cell.angle_gamma   90.00
#
_symmetry.space_group_name_H-M   'P 1'
#
loop_
_entity.id
_entity.type
_entity.pdbx_description
1 polymer ?
#
loop_
_entity_poly.entity_id
_entity_poly.type
_entity_poly.pdbx_seq_one_letter_code
_entity_poly.pdbx_strand_id
1 'polypeptide(L)'
;MIKVLNVAEKPSVAKSVATILSRNQLRVRDGRSRYNKIFEFNYSINGQQCHMLVTSVTGHLMEVEFEDRFRKWHSCDPADLYTAPVRKYVPEDKLDIKRTLEEEARRCHWLVLWLDCDREGENIAFEVMEVCKGVNRNLTIRRARFSALIERDIHEAAQNLIAPNQWFSDAVDARQEIDLRIGASFTRFQTMLLRDRFVIDSAQDDRNLVLSYGPCQFPTLGFVVERYWEIQSHEPEEFWTINCTHRSDEGLASFNWMRGHLFDYTSSVILYEMCVEEPTATVTKVQQQEKLKYPPYPLSTIELEKRASRYFRMSSEQTMKVAEDLYQAGFISYPRTETDSFSSRTDLHTIVQEHQEHPVWGSYAQRLLDPGAGLWRNPSNGGHDDKAHPPIHPTKFSAGESRWSQDHHRLYELVVRHFLACVSQPAVGAETVVEIDIAGERFSASGRVILAKNYLDVYRFESWGDSMIPTYVQGQQFIPATLTLDSGVTRPPPLLSEADLLSCMDKAGIGTDATMHDHIKKLLDRFYVTKDANTRFSPTNLGEALVMGYDDMGYELWKPNLRSLMECDMKEVSVGNKSKAEVLATCLQQMKACFLDAKVNKVKLLEAMAIFFNRSDRSNGDDSSALGENVRPCGLCQEANMVLKKNRDGNFMVGCSGFPQCRNAVWLPGPVLEATITNNICNSCTPGPVYLIQFKFRQLEIPPGFNVNHLGCIGGCDETLRQLIEICGTGSRVQARGRPPTTTSSNGPPTTTPSNPQRSNSRQAPCIYCYQTGHASTDCPSRISATRHVQSHGMNQQNGESSIPCSTCGTPCVLRTANTANNRGRKFYSCSSQACNFFAWEDNLNNGSAPRSAPRPNMSNSASNPSRRGGRGRGVQNAGRAADVTFVSATGEPISGRRCFVCGDPSHFANACPSRGS
;
A
#
# COMPACT_ATOMS: atom_id res chain seq x y z
N MET A 1 -23.68 42.66 -25.17
CA MET A 1 -22.79 42.24 -24.06
C MET A 1 -23.12 40.80 -23.73
N ILE A 2 -22.14 39.90 -23.76
CA ILE A 2 -22.35 38.46 -23.54
C ILE A 2 -22.29 38.17 -22.04
N LYS A 3 -23.19 37.32 -21.51
CA LYS A 3 -23.08 36.81 -20.13
C LYS A 3 -22.27 35.52 -20.10
N VAL A 4 -21.26 35.50 -19.24
CA VAL A 4 -20.26 34.42 -19.13
C VAL A 4 -20.28 33.87 -17.71
N LEU A 5 -20.70 32.61 -17.56
CA LEU A 5 -20.53 31.88 -16.31
C LEU A 5 -19.06 31.42 -16.24
N ASN A 6 -18.38 31.72 -15.14
CA ASN A 6 -17.00 31.32 -14.90
C ASN A 6 -16.99 30.46 -13.64
N VAL A 7 -16.42 29.24 -13.69
CA VAL A 7 -16.45 28.30 -12.57
C VAL A 7 -15.03 27.88 -12.23
N ALA A 8 -14.59 28.19 -11.01
CA ALA A 8 -13.31 27.72 -10.46
C ALA A 8 -13.50 26.51 -9.53
N GLU A 9 -12.40 25.84 -9.19
CA GLU A 9 -12.46 24.63 -8.36
C GLU A 9 -12.81 24.90 -6.88
N LYS A 10 -12.35 26.04 -6.34
CA LYS A 10 -12.48 26.37 -4.91
C LYS A 10 -12.88 27.85 -4.73
N PRO A 11 -13.55 28.22 -3.62
CA PRO A 11 -14.00 29.61 -3.39
C PRO A 11 -12.85 30.63 -3.32
N SER A 12 -11.68 30.21 -2.84
CA SER A 12 -10.43 30.97 -2.87
C SER A 12 -10.01 31.33 -4.29
N VAL A 13 -9.92 30.32 -5.17
CA VAL A 13 -9.53 30.48 -6.58
C VAL A 13 -10.51 31.40 -7.32
N ALA A 14 -11.83 31.19 -7.17
CA ALA A 14 -12.84 32.07 -7.77
C ALA A 14 -12.69 33.53 -7.32
N LYS A 15 -12.42 33.75 -6.03
CA LYS A 15 -12.19 35.09 -5.50
C LYS A 15 -10.92 35.72 -6.09
N SER A 16 -9.81 34.98 -6.16
CA SER A 16 -8.55 35.47 -6.73
C SER A 16 -8.71 35.84 -8.22
N VAL A 17 -9.26 34.92 -9.03
CA VAL A 17 -9.54 35.16 -10.47
C VAL A 17 -10.46 36.37 -10.66
N ALA A 18 -11.55 36.48 -9.89
CA ALA A 18 -12.47 37.61 -9.99
C ALA A 18 -11.81 38.94 -9.57
N THR A 19 -10.99 38.92 -8.52
CA THR A 19 -10.29 40.12 -8.02
C THR A 19 -9.28 40.63 -9.06
N ILE A 20 -8.50 39.74 -9.66
CA ILE A 20 -7.54 40.07 -10.73
C ILE A 20 -8.27 40.64 -11.95
N LEU A 21 -9.19 39.89 -12.54
CA LEU A 21 -9.83 40.28 -13.80
C LEU A 21 -10.67 41.56 -13.68
N SER A 22 -11.24 41.84 -12.50
CA SER A 22 -11.99 43.07 -12.23
C SER A 22 -11.13 44.23 -11.73
N ARG A 23 -9.83 44.04 -11.44
CA ARG A 23 -8.98 44.99 -10.70
C ARG A 23 -9.66 45.43 -9.38
N ASN A 24 -10.23 44.45 -8.68
CA ASN A 24 -11.04 44.60 -7.46
C ASN A 24 -12.34 45.44 -7.63
N GLN A 25 -12.76 45.76 -8.86
CA GLN A 25 -14.02 46.46 -9.16
C GLN A 25 -15.15 45.47 -9.46
N LEU A 26 -15.56 44.71 -8.44
CA LEU A 26 -16.57 43.65 -8.55
C LEU A 26 -17.76 43.87 -7.62
N ARG A 27 -18.90 43.30 -7.97
CA ARG A 27 -20.07 43.13 -7.10
C ARG A 27 -20.11 41.70 -6.58
N VAL A 28 -20.33 41.51 -5.29
CA VAL A 28 -20.56 40.18 -4.70
C VAL A 28 -22.06 39.91 -4.59
N ARG A 29 -22.48 38.69 -4.91
CA ARG A 29 -23.82 38.13 -4.71
C ARG A 29 -23.71 36.74 -4.07
N ASP A 30 -24.68 36.38 -3.23
CA ASP A 30 -24.78 35.03 -2.67
C ASP A 30 -25.32 34.03 -3.70
N GLY A 31 -24.70 32.84 -3.75
CA GLY A 31 -25.28 31.65 -4.37
C GLY A 31 -26.24 30.93 -3.42
N ARG A 32 -26.65 29.70 -3.75
CA ARG A 32 -27.40 28.84 -2.82
C ARG A 32 -26.51 28.28 -1.71
N SER A 33 -25.27 27.91 -2.05
CA SER A 33 -24.27 27.51 -1.06
C SER A 33 -23.78 28.71 -0.25
N ARG A 34 -23.66 28.54 1.06
CA ARG A 34 -23.12 29.56 1.98
C ARG A 34 -21.70 30.00 1.61
N TYR A 35 -20.88 29.08 1.10
CA TYR A 35 -19.44 29.27 0.88
C TYR A 35 -19.09 29.73 -0.54
N ASN A 36 -19.92 29.37 -1.54
CA ASN A 36 -19.67 29.64 -2.96
C ASN A 36 -20.37 30.94 -3.37
N LYS A 37 -19.65 32.07 -3.30
CA LYS A 37 -20.14 33.39 -3.73
C LYS A 37 -20.07 33.55 -5.25
N ILE A 38 -20.89 34.44 -5.77
CA ILE A 38 -20.88 34.89 -7.16
C ILE A 38 -20.26 36.29 -7.21
N PHE A 39 -19.26 36.48 -8.07
CA PHE A 39 -18.58 37.75 -8.30
C PHE A 39 -18.93 38.27 -9.71
N GLU A 40 -19.52 39.45 -9.79
CA GLU A 40 -20.05 40.05 -11.01
C GLU A 40 -19.25 41.30 -11.41
N PHE A 41 -18.75 41.35 -12.65
CA PHE A 41 -18.02 42.49 -13.21
C PHE A 41 -18.06 42.48 -14.75
N ASN A 42 -17.62 43.56 -15.38
CA ASN A 42 -17.48 43.64 -16.83
C ASN A 42 -16.02 43.43 -17.24
N TYR A 43 -15.78 42.70 -18.33
CA TYR A 43 -14.46 42.40 -18.86
C TYR A 43 -14.50 42.25 -20.38
N SER A 44 -13.35 42.31 -21.05
CA SER A 44 -13.25 42.07 -22.50
C SER A 44 -12.39 40.85 -22.80
N ILE A 45 -12.95 39.91 -23.56
CA ILE A 45 -12.28 38.71 -24.06
C ILE A 45 -12.15 38.84 -25.56
N ASN A 46 -10.94 38.99 -26.09
CA ASN A 46 -10.64 39.18 -27.52
C ASN A 46 -11.51 40.27 -28.17
N GLY A 47 -11.66 41.41 -27.49
CA GLY A 47 -12.49 42.54 -27.92
C GLY A 47 -14.00 42.39 -27.66
N GLN A 48 -14.49 41.17 -27.40
CA GLN A 48 -15.88 40.93 -27.07
C GLN A 48 -16.19 41.45 -25.66
N GLN A 49 -17.21 42.30 -25.54
CA GLN A 49 -17.67 42.84 -24.25
C GLN A 49 -18.51 41.80 -23.50
N CYS A 50 -18.04 41.41 -22.32
CA CYS A 50 -18.56 40.34 -21.48
C CYS A 50 -18.95 40.85 -20.09
N HIS A 51 -20.06 40.33 -19.58
CA HIS A 51 -20.44 40.41 -18.18
C HIS A 51 -20.09 39.06 -17.53
N MET A 52 -19.13 39.08 -16.63
CA MET A 52 -18.54 37.91 -16.00
C MET A 52 -19.29 37.61 -14.71
N LEU A 53 -19.72 36.36 -14.54
CA LEU A 53 -20.27 35.83 -13.30
C LEU A 53 -19.35 34.71 -12.82
N VAL A 54 -18.44 35.01 -11.89
CA VAL A 54 -17.46 34.04 -11.36
C VAL A 54 -18.00 33.39 -10.10
N THR A 55 -18.01 32.06 -10.05
CA THR A 55 -18.37 31.24 -8.89
C THR A 55 -17.40 30.06 -8.79
N SER A 56 -17.61 29.15 -7.84
CA SER A 56 -16.80 27.93 -7.71
C SER A 56 -17.61 26.70 -7.36
N VAL A 57 -16.98 25.54 -7.54
CA VAL A 57 -17.29 24.31 -6.81
C VAL A 57 -16.45 24.23 -5.51
N THR A 58 -16.26 23.03 -4.95
CA THR A 58 -15.42 22.75 -3.78
C THR A 58 -14.67 21.44 -4.00
N GLY A 59 -13.77 21.40 -4.98
CA GLY A 59 -13.28 20.16 -5.57
C GLY A 59 -14.37 19.46 -6.40
N HIS A 60 -14.31 18.12 -6.51
CA HIS A 60 -15.31 17.32 -7.24
C HIS A 60 -16.75 17.68 -6.86
N LEU A 61 -17.56 17.93 -7.88
CA LEU A 61 -18.99 18.17 -7.79
C LEU A 61 -19.77 16.84 -7.77
N MET A 62 -19.20 15.78 -8.36
CA MET A 62 -19.81 14.45 -8.45
C MET A 62 -18.98 13.38 -7.74
N GLU A 63 -19.63 12.25 -7.47
CA GLU A 63 -19.01 11.02 -6.99
C GLU A 63 -19.47 9.84 -7.86
N VAL A 64 -18.60 8.84 -8.04
CA VAL A 64 -18.93 7.58 -8.69
C VAL A 64 -19.36 6.57 -7.61
N GLU A 65 -20.57 6.01 -7.73
CA GLU A 65 -21.08 4.97 -6.83
C GLU A 65 -21.75 3.83 -7.63
N PHE A 66 -21.75 2.62 -7.10
CA PHE A 66 -22.58 1.54 -7.62
C PHE A 66 -24.08 1.85 -7.51
N GLU A 67 -24.91 1.24 -8.37
CA GLU A 67 -26.36 1.27 -8.17
C GLU A 67 -26.79 0.76 -6.78
N ASP A 68 -27.90 1.28 -6.26
CA ASP A 68 -28.36 1.08 -4.87
C ASP A 68 -28.48 -0.41 -4.45
N ARG A 69 -28.74 -1.31 -5.41
CA ARG A 69 -28.80 -2.77 -5.20
C ARG A 69 -27.44 -3.42 -4.88
N PHE A 70 -26.32 -2.82 -5.26
CA PHE A 70 -24.95 -3.31 -4.99
C PHE A 70 -24.24 -2.53 -3.87
N ARG A 71 -24.84 -1.42 -3.41
CA ARG A 71 -24.25 -0.55 -2.39
C ARG A 71 -24.08 -1.20 -1.02
N LYS A 72 -25.06 -2.00 -0.58
CA LYS A 72 -24.98 -2.71 0.70
C LYS A 72 -23.94 -3.84 0.60
N TRP A 73 -23.10 -3.98 1.62
CA TRP A 73 -21.98 -4.93 1.59
C TRP A 73 -22.41 -6.40 1.45
N HIS A 74 -23.62 -6.75 1.87
CA HIS A 74 -24.16 -8.12 1.84
C HIS A 74 -25.28 -8.29 0.80
N SER A 75 -25.47 -7.37 -0.15
CA SER A 75 -26.53 -7.48 -1.18
C SER A 75 -26.09 -8.12 -2.50
N CYS A 76 -24.79 -8.42 -2.67
CA CYS A 76 -24.23 -9.16 -3.80
C CYS A 76 -22.95 -9.90 -3.37
N ASP A 77 -22.43 -10.78 -4.22
CA ASP A 77 -21.06 -11.27 -4.04
C ASP A 77 -20.08 -10.15 -4.41
N PRO A 78 -18.97 -9.93 -3.68
CA PRO A 78 -17.98 -8.91 -4.06
C PRO A 78 -17.35 -9.14 -5.46
N ALA A 79 -17.46 -10.34 -6.04
CA ALA A 79 -17.07 -10.63 -7.43
C ALA A 79 -17.97 -9.95 -8.48
N ASP A 80 -19.23 -9.68 -8.12
CA ASP A 80 -20.22 -9.05 -9.02
C ASP A 80 -19.88 -7.58 -9.29
N LEU A 81 -19.18 -6.93 -8.35
CA LEU A 81 -18.80 -5.51 -8.40
C LEU A 81 -17.84 -5.18 -9.55
N TYR A 82 -17.12 -6.15 -10.11
CA TYR A 82 -16.34 -5.97 -11.35
C TYR A 82 -17.21 -5.66 -12.56
N THR A 83 -18.47 -6.08 -12.55
CA THR A 83 -19.43 -5.92 -13.66
C THR A 83 -20.67 -5.12 -13.27
N ALA A 84 -20.81 -4.75 -11.99
CA ALA A 84 -21.95 -3.97 -11.51
C ALA A 84 -22.00 -2.57 -12.17
N PRO A 85 -23.16 -2.07 -12.61
CA PRO A 85 -23.31 -0.71 -13.07
C PRO A 85 -22.94 0.32 -11.99
N VAL A 86 -22.23 1.36 -12.42
CA VAL A 86 -21.89 2.55 -11.63
C VAL A 86 -22.57 3.77 -12.22
N ARG A 87 -22.87 4.76 -11.38
CA ARG A 87 -23.42 6.06 -11.76
C ARG A 87 -22.55 7.18 -11.18
N LYS A 88 -22.41 8.29 -11.92
CA LYS A 88 -22.03 9.57 -11.32
C LYS A 88 -23.27 10.23 -10.72
N TYR A 89 -23.13 10.83 -9.55
CA TYR A 89 -24.19 11.61 -8.91
C TYR A 89 -23.60 12.80 -8.14
N VAL A 90 -24.40 13.84 -7.91
CA VAL A 90 -24.01 14.96 -7.03
C VAL A 90 -24.46 14.62 -5.61
N PRO A 91 -23.56 14.56 -4.61
CA PRO A 91 -23.91 14.25 -3.23
C PRO A 91 -24.70 15.39 -2.58
N GLU A 92 -25.38 15.07 -1.47
CA GLU A 92 -26.40 15.93 -0.85
C GLU A 92 -25.85 17.30 -0.42
N ASP A 93 -24.62 17.34 0.10
CA ASP A 93 -23.89 18.54 0.52
C ASP A 93 -23.55 19.49 -0.64
N LYS A 94 -23.51 18.98 -1.88
CA LYS A 94 -23.17 19.74 -3.09
C LYS A 94 -24.38 20.12 -3.94
N LEU A 95 -25.60 19.74 -3.54
CA LEU A 95 -26.83 20.06 -4.28
C LEU A 95 -27.06 21.57 -4.43
N ASP A 96 -26.71 22.38 -3.44
CA ASP A 96 -26.83 23.85 -3.56
C ASP A 96 -25.79 24.46 -4.51
N ILE A 97 -24.60 23.85 -4.62
CA ILE A 97 -23.62 24.23 -5.65
C ILE A 97 -24.19 23.92 -7.03
N LYS A 98 -24.69 22.69 -7.24
CA LYS A 98 -25.38 22.28 -8.48
C LYS A 98 -26.52 23.24 -8.85
N ARG A 99 -27.42 23.55 -7.91
CA ARG A 99 -28.54 24.48 -8.14
C ARG A 99 -28.06 25.87 -8.56
N THR A 100 -26.99 26.38 -7.93
CA THR A 100 -26.40 27.67 -8.29
C THR A 100 -25.85 27.65 -9.72
N LEU A 101 -25.12 26.60 -10.09
CA LEU A 101 -24.61 26.41 -11.46
C LEU A 101 -25.74 26.35 -12.48
N GLU A 102 -26.79 25.58 -12.21
CA GLU A 102 -27.97 25.51 -13.08
C GLU A 102 -28.71 26.85 -13.21
N GLU A 103 -28.87 27.61 -12.13
CA GLU A 103 -29.56 28.91 -12.13
C GLU A 103 -28.83 29.95 -12.98
N GLU A 104 -27.49 30.01 -12.91
CA GLU A 104 -26.70 30.93 -13.73
C GLU A 104 -26.47 30.42 -15.17
N ALA A 105 -26.32 29.10 -15.38
CA ALA A 105 -26.17 28.50 -16.71
C ALA A 105 -27.35 28.79 -17.65
N ARG A 106 -28.59 28.81 -17.12
CA ARG A 106 -29.80 29.20 -17.86
C ARG A 106 -29.78 30.66 -18.35
N ARG A 107 -28.94 31.52 -17.75
CA ARG A 107 -28.89 32.98 -17.99
C ARG A 107 -27.62 33.41 -18.74
N CYS A 108 -26.70 32.47 -18.98
CA CYS A 108 -25.42 32.71 -19.63
C CYS A 108 -25.38 32.11 -21.04
N HIS A 109 -24.48 32.65 -21.87
CA HIS A 109 -24.25 32.18 -23.23
C HIS A 109 -22.96 31.35 -23.29
N TRP A 110 -21.98 31.70 -22.46
CA TRP A 110 -20.67 31.06 -22.38
C TRP A 110 -20.47 30.47 -20.99
N LEU A 111 -19.73 29.36 -20.93
CA LEU A 111 -19.18 28.75 -19.71
C LEU A 111 -17.66 28.70 -19.86
N VAL A 112 -16.93 29.36 -18.95
CA VAL A 112 -15.47 29.35 -18.88
C VAL A 112 -15.01 28.61 -17.63
N LEU A 113 -14.16 27.62 -17.82
CA LEU A 113 -13.70 26.70 -16.78
C LEU A 113 -12.33 27.18 -16.26
N TRP A 114 -12.30 27.52 -14.97
CA TRP A 114 -11.17 28.09 -14.20
C TRP A 114 -10.72 27.14 -13.08
N LEU A 115 -10.82 25.84 -13.31
CA LEU A 115 -10.38 24.82 -12.36
C LEU A 115 -8.85 24.68 -12.43
N ASP A 116 -8.23 24.02 -11.44
CA ASP A 116 -6.79 23.84 -11.49
C ASP A 116 -6.40 22.99 -12.73
N CYS A 117 -5.17 23.12 -13.21
CA CYS A 117 -4.83 22.81 -14.61
C CYS A 117 -4.15 21.44 -14.82
N ASP A 118 -4.41 20.50 -13.91
CA ASP A 118 -4.06 19.09 -14.01
C ASP A 118 -5.22 18.22 -14.53
N ARG A 119 -5.09 16.89 -14.43
CA ARG A 119 -6.10 15.93 -14.85
C ARG A 119 -7.36 15.95 -13.98
N GLU A 120 -7.22 16.09 -12.66
CA GLU A 120 -8.37 16.12 -11.74
C GLU A 120 -9.20 17.39 -11.95
N GLY A 121 -8.57 18.56 -12.01
CA GLY A 121 -9.23 19.83 -12.31
C GLY A 121 -9.92 19.82 -13.68
N GLU A 122 -9.35 19.13 -14.68
CA GLU A 122 -10.02 18.90 -15.96
C GLU A 122 -11.25 17.98 -15.81
N ASN A 123 -11.17 16.89 -15.04
CA ASN A 123 -12.32 16.01 -14.78
C ASN A 123 -13.47 16.73 -14.08
N ILE A 124 -13.17 17.53 -13.04
CA ILE A 124 -14.16 18.37 -12.35
C ILE A 124 -14.76 19.39 -13.34
N ALA A 125 -13.99 19.85 -14.34
CA ALA A 125 -14.50 20.71 -15.39
C ALA A 125 -15.60 20.02 -16.21
N PHE A 126 -15.44 18.74 -16.53
CA PHE A 126 -16.47 17.95 -17.21
C PHE A 126 -17.71 17.68 -16.33
N GLU A 127 -17.55 17.49 -15.02
CA GLU A 127 -18.68 17.42 -14.07
C GLU A 127 -19.51 18.72 -14.07
N VAL A 128 -18.84 19.88 -14.05
CA VAL A 128 -19.48 21.21 -14.17
C VAL A 128 -20.16 21.37 -15.52
N MET A 129 -19.52 20.93 -16.61
CA MET A 129 -20.09 20.97 -17.96
C MET A 129 -21.35 20.13 -18.08
N GLU A 130 -21.40 18.94 -17.46
CA GLU A 130 -22.57 18.06 -17.47
C GLU A 130 -23.78 18.75 -16.82
N VAL A 131 -23.60 19.28 -15.61
CA VAL A 131 -24.63 20.04 -14.89
C VAL A 131 -25.14 21.24 -15.70
N CYS A 132 -24.22 22.04 -16.25
CA CYS A 132 -24.59 23.24 -17.00
C CYS A 132 -25.30 22.92 -18.33
N LYS A 133 -24.81 21.91 -19.08
CA LYS A 133 -25.44 21.43 -20.34
C LYS A 133 -26.79 20.77 -20.10
N GLY A 134 -27.01 20.18 -18.92
CA GLY A 134 -28.30 19.63 -18.51
C GLY A 134 -29.44 20.65 -18.55
N VAL A 135 -29.15 21.93 -18.33
CA VAL A 135 -30.14 23.02 -18.35
C VAL A 135 -29.99 24.00 -19.52
N ASN A 136 -28.81 24.09 -20.14
CA ASN A 136 -28.57 24.93 -21.31
C ASN A 136 -27.58 24.26 -22.28
N ARG A 137 -28.10 23.56 -23.29
CA ARG A 137 -27.31 22.86 -24.31
C ARG A 137 -26.59 23.79 -25.29
N ASN A 138 -26.96 25.07 -25.34
CA ASN A 138 -26.42 26.05 -26.28
C ASN A 138 -25.21 26.84 -25.71
N LEU A 139 -24.70 26.46 -24.53
CA LEU A 139 -23.53 27.09 -23.94
C LEU A 139 -22.28 26.90 -24.81
N THR A 140 -21.62 28.01 -25.14
CA THR A 140 -20.25 27.98 -25.66
C THR A 140 -19.30 27.68 -24.52
N ILE A 141 -18.67 26.51 -24.54
CA ILE A 141 -17.78 26.06 -23.47
C ILE A 141 -16.33 26.38 -23.84
N ARG A 142 -15.58 26.90 -22.85
CA ARG A 142 -14.17 27.26 -22.96
C ARG A 142 -13.42 26.88 -21.69
N ARG A 143 -12.12 26.64 -21.83
CA ARG A 143 -11.20 26.31 -20.75
C ARG A 143 -10.10 27.37 -20.66
N ALA A 144 -9.94 27.96 -19.48
CA ALA A 144 -8.80 28.81 -19.16
C ALA A 144 -7.63 27.91 -18.70
N ARG A 145 -6.42 28.18 -19.22
CA ARG A 145 -5.17 27.50 -18.83
C ARG A 145 -4.27 28.49 -18.11
N PHE A 146 -3.86 28.17 -16.89
CA PHE A 146 -3.00 29.01 -16.05
C PHE A 146 -2.11 28.11 -15.17
N SER A 147 -0.96 28.63 -14.73
CA SER A 147 -0.03 27.91 -13.83
C SER A 147 0.26 28.67 -12.53
N ALA A 148 -0.25 29.89 -12.40
CA ALA A 148 -0.14 30.72 -11.21
C ALA A 148 -1.36 31.65 -11.09
N LEU A 149 -1.75 31.99 -9.85
CA LEU A 149 -2.85 32.90 -9.56
C LEU A 149 -2.36 34.35 -9.46
N ILE A 150 -1.74 34.83 -10.54
CA ILE A 150 -1.13 36.17 -10.67
C ILE A 150 -1.71 36.95 -11.85
N GLU A 151 -1.55 38.28 -11.86
CA GLU A 151 -2.21 39.15 -12.85
C GLU A 151 -1.90 38.78 -14.30
N ARG A 152 -0.62 38.57 -14.63
CA ARG A 152 -0.17 38.20 -15.99
C ARG A 152 -0.85 36.92 -16.48
N ASP A 153 -0.65 35.82 -15.77
CA ASP A 153 -1.13 34.49 -16.15
C ASP A 153 -2.67 34.44 -16.26
N ILE A 154 -3.39 35.08 -15.33
CA ILE A 154 -4.87 35.08 -15.35
C ILE A 154 -5.44 35.99 -16.45
N HIS A 155 -4.81 37.14 -16.75
CA HIS A 155 -5.20 37.94 -17.90
C HIS A 155 -4.89 37.21 -19.22
N GLU A 156 -3.72 36.56 -19.35
CA GLU A 156 -3.35 35.79 -20.54
C GLU A 156 -4.30 34.60 -20.76
N ALA A 157 -4.61 33.84 -19.71
CA ALA A 157 -5.57 32.74 -19.74
C ALA A 157 -6.97 33.18 -20.21
N ALA A 158 -7.42 34.37 -19.78
CA ALA A 158 -8.72 34.91 -20.16
C ALA A 158 -8.79 35.34 -21.64
N GLN A 159 -7.67 35.67 -22.28
CA GLN A 159 -7.63 35.97 -23.72
C GLN A 159 -7.42 34.69 -24.55
N ASN A 160 -6.58 33.76 -24.09
CA ASN A 160 -6.19 32.55 -24.82
C ASN A 160 -7.04 31.30 -24.45
N LEU A 161 -8.36 31.47 -24.44
CA LEU A 161 -9.31 30.41 -24.06
C LEU A 161 -9.37 29.24 -25.06
N ILE A 162 -9.05 28.03 -24.60
CA ILE A 162 -9.05 26.79 -25.40
C ILE A 162 -10.34 25.97 -25.22
N ALA A 163 -10.39 24.78 -25.83
CA ALA A 163 -11.40 23.76 -25.55
C ALA A 163 -10.97 22.88 -24.36
N PRO A 164 -11.91 22.36 -23.55
CA PRO A 164 -11.60 21.39 -22.49
C PRO A 164 -11.16 20.04 -23.08
N ASN A 165 -10.27 19.33 -22.38
CA ASN A 165 -9.65 18.09 -22.84
C ASN A 165 -10.37 16.84 -22.28
N GLN A 166 -11.20 16.20 -23.12
CA GLN A 166 -11.95 14.99 -22.76
C GLN A 166 -11.02 13.84 -22.33
N TRP A 167 -9.85 13.69 -22.94
CA TRP A 167 -8.92 12.58 -22.66
C TRP A 167 -8.35 12.62 -21.24
N PHE A 168 -8.14 13.82 -20.69
CA PHE A 168 -7.73 13.98 -19.29
C PHE A 168 -8.84 13.56 -18.32
N SER A 169 -10.08 13.97 -18.59
CA SER A 169 -11.25 13.52 -17.80
C SER A 169 -11.47 12.01 -17.92
N ASP A 170 -11.37 11.45 -19.13
CA ASP A 170 -11.53 10.01 -19.38
C ASP A 170 -10.49 9.16 -18.63
N ALA A 171 -9.25 9.66 -18.49
CA ALA A 171 -8.20 9.01 -17.73
C ALA A 171 -8.47 9.00 -16.22
N VAL A 172 -8.91 10.13 -15.65
CA VAL A 172 -9.34 10.22 -14.25
C VAL A 172 -10.54 9.32 -13.99
N ASP A 173 -11.50 9.32 -14.90
CA ASP A 173 -12.69 8.47 -14.81
C ASP A 173 -12.35 6.97 -14.86
N ALA A 174 -11.40 6.57 -15.71
CA ALA A 174 -10.88 5.21 -15.71
C ALA A 174 -10.26 4.88 -14.35
N ARG A 175 -9.41 5.77 -13.82
CA ARG A 175 -8.77 5.62 -12.50
C ARG A 175 -9.79 5.46 -11.38
N GLN A 176 -10.76 6.37 -11.30
CA GLN A 176 -11.82 6.36 -10.27
C GLN A 176 -12.64 5.07 -10.31
N GLU A 177 -13.01 4.59 -11.50
CA GLU A 177 -13.80 3.36 -11.65
C GLU A 177 -12.97 2.09 -11.36
N ILE A 178 -11.69 2.04 -11.78
CA ILE A 178 -10.74 0.98 -11.45
C ILE A 178 -10.54 0.90 -9.93
N ASP A 179 -10.21 2.02 -9.29
CA ASP A 179 -9.97 2.13 -7.85
C ASP A 179 -11.23 1.74 -7.05
N LEU A 180 -12.42 2.20 -7.47
CA LEU A 180 -13.70 1.85 -6.85
C LEU A 180 -14.00 0.35 -6.94
N ARG A 181 -13.90 -0.25 -8.13
CA ARG A 181 -14.26 -1.65 -8.36
C ARG A 181 -13.33 -2.59 -7.61
N ILE A 182 -12.03 -2.46 -7.84
CA ILE A 182 -11.01 -3.30 -7.18
C ILE A 182 -11.05 -3.09 -5.67
N GLY A 183 -11.04 -1.82 -5.24
CA GLY A 183 -11.03 -1.45 -3.84
C GLY A 183 -12.25 -1.99 -3.10
N ALA A 184 -13.46 -1.83 -3.64
CA ALA A 184 -14.67 -2.35 -3.02
C ALA A 184 -14.72 -3.89 -3.01
N SER A 185 -14.33 -4.57 -4.08
CA SER A 185 -14.30 -6.04 -4.14
C SER A 185 -13.39 -6.64 -3.08
N PHE A 186 -12.11 -6.25 -3.06
CA PHE A 186 -11.13 -6.78 -2.10
C PHE A 186 -11.42 -6.32 -0.66
N THR A 187 -11.77 -5.04 -0.44
CA THR A 187 -12.12 -4.53 0.91
C THR A 187 -13.28 -5.30 1.53
N ARG A 188 -14.38 -5.49 0.79
CA ARG A 188 -15.54 -6.25 1.28
C ARG A 188 -15.17 -7.69 1.56
N PHE A 189 -14.47 -8.35 0.63
CA PHE A 189 -14.00 -9.73 0.79
C PHE A 189 -13.15 -9.91 2.05
N GLN A 190 -12.03 -9.19 2.18
CA GLN A 190 -11.10 -9.40 3.29
C GLN A 190 -11.68 -8.93 4.63
N THR A 191 -12.47 -7.85 4.66
CA THR A 191 -13.15 -7.42 5.89
C THR A 191 -14.19 -8.46 6.33
N MET A 192 -15.08 -8.93 5.44
CA MET A 192 -16.08 -9.96 5.78
C MET A 192 -15.45 -11.33 6.08
N LEU A 193 -14.24 -11.60 5.58
CA LEU A 193 -13.49 -12.83 5.87
C LEU A 193 -12.83 -12.80 7.25
N LEU A 194 -12.23 -11.67 7.65
CA LEU A 194 -11.27 -11.61 8.76
C LEU A 194 -11.82 -10.91 10.01
N ARG A 195 -12.63 -9.86 9.85
CA ARG A 195 -13.05 -8.95 10.94
C ARG A 195 -13.67 -9.69 12.13
N ASP A 196 -14.66 -10.55 11.86
CA ASP A 196 -15.40 -11.24 12.92
C ASP A 196 -14.75 -12.58 13.32
N ARG A 197 -13.55 -12.90 12.78
CA ARG A 197 -12.79 -14.14 13.05
C ARG A 197 -11.54 -13.94 13.91
N PHE A 198 -11.04 -12.73 14.06
CA PHE A 198 -9.82 -12.41 14.78
C PHE A 198 -10.04 -11.23 15.72
N VAL A 199 -9.39 -11.26 16.88
CA VAL A 199 -9.29 -10.09 17.77
C VAL A 199 -8.18 -9.20 17.23
N ILE A 200 -8.56 -8.17 16.47
CA ILE A 200 -7.63 -7.23 15.84
C ILE A 200 -7.67 -5.93 16.66
N ASP A 201 -6.73 -5.79 17.59
CA ASP A 201 -6.56 -4.59 18.41
C ASP A 201 -6.17 -3.39 17.53
N SER A 202 -7.19 -2.68 17.03
CA SER A 202 -7.01 -1.41 16.33
C SER A 202 -7.30 -0.24 17.27
N ALA A 203 -6.58 0.87 17.13
CA ALA A 203 -6.75 2.06 17.99
C ALA A 203 -8.06 2.85 17.74
N GLN A 204 -9.06 2.24 17.08
CA GLN A 204 -10.37 2.82 16.81
C GLN A 204 -11.48 1.89 17.33
N ASP A 205 -12.63 2.50 17.63
CA ASP A 205 -13.81 1.88 18.22
C ASP A 205 -14.18 0.55 17.53
N ASP A 206 -14.09 -0.54 18.30
CA ASP A 206 -14.04 -1.97 17.92
C ASP A 206 -15.19 -2.46 17.00
N ARG A 207 -16.21 -1.61 16.81
CA ARG A 207 -17.43 -1.91 16.03
C ARG A 207 -17.32 -1.57 14.55
N ASN A 208 -16.31 -0.81 14.11
CA ASN A 208 -16.21 -0.28 12.74
C ASN A 208 -14.90 -0.59 12.00
N LEU A 209 -14.13 -1.60 12.42
CA LEU A 209 -12.92 -2.01 11.70
C LEU A 209 -13.24 -2.38 10.24
N VAL A 210 -12.60 -1.66 9.31
CA VAL A 210 -12.65 -1.89 7.86
C VAL A 210 -11.24 -2.16 7.36
N LEU A 211 -11.03 -3.36 6.86
CA LEU A 211 -9.77 -3.78 6.25
C LEU A 211 -9.79 -3.36 4.78
N SER A 212 -9.35 -2.13 4.50
CA SER A 212 -9.30 -1.57 3.14
C SER A 212 -8.24 -2.22 2.26
N TYR A 213 -8.60 -2.52 1.01
CA TYR A 213 -7.65 -2.78 -0.07
C TYR A 213 -7.75 -1.63 -1.09
N GLY A 214 -6.62 -1.25 -1.67
CA GLY A 214 -6.57 -0.33 -2.81
C GLY A 214 -5.41 -0.69 -3.75
N PRO A 215 -5.59 -0.63 -5.08
CA PRO A 215 -4.62 -1.15 -6.05
C PRO A 215 -3.25 -0.44 -6.04
N CYS A 216 -3.16 0.81 -5.57
CA CYS A 216 -1.88 1.48 -5.30
C CYS A 216 -1.49 1.46 -3.81
N GLN A 217 -2.47 1.43 -2.91
CA GLN A 217 -2.23 1.35 -1.45
C GLN A 217 -1.48 0.06 -1.10
N PHE A 218 -1.91 -1.08 -1.65
CA PHE A 218 -1.35 -2.38 -1.32
C PHE A 218 0.11 -2.57 -1.77
N PRO A 219 0.54 -2.19 -2.99
CA PRO A 219 1.97 -2.21 -3.32
C PRO A 219 2.81 -1.15 -2.60
N THR A 220 2.21 -0.03 -2.19
CA THR A 220 2.91 0.95 -1.32
C THR A 220 3.20 0.34 0.07
N LEU A 221 2.27 -0.45 0.62
CA LEU A 221 2.51 -1.26 1.82
C LEU A 221 3.58 -2.32 1.57
N GLY A 222 3.55 -2.94 0.39
CA GLY A 222 4.53 -3.92 -0.09
C GLY A 222 5.98 -3.46 0.10
N PHE A 223 6.35 -2.24 -0.31
CA PHE A 223 7.70 -1.70 -0.10
C PHE A 223 8.12 -1.61 1.38
N VAL A 224 7.18 -1.27 2.27
CA VAL A 224 7.44 -1.16 3.71
C VAL A 224 7.64 -2.54 4.34
N VAL A 225 6.80 -3.52 3.97
CA VAL A 225 6.92 -4.90 4.43
C VAL A 225 8.19 -5.56 3.86
N GLU A 226 8.52 -5.32 2.60
CA GLU A 226 9.72 -5.84 1.95
C GLU A 226 11.01 -5.37 2.63
N ARG A 227 11.14 -4.06 2.90
CA ARG A 227 12.28 -3.54 3.67
C ARG A 227 12.31 -4.11 5.10
N TYR A 228 11.15 -4.29 5.73
CA TYR A 228 11.09 -4.88 7.06
C TYR A 228 11.57 -6.33 7.06
N TRP A 229 11.15 -7.15 6.09
CA TRP A 229 11.64 -8.52 5.92
C TRP A 229 13.12 -8.60 5.53
N GLU A 230 13.60 -7.70 4.67
CA GLU A 230 15.03 -7.56 4.34
C GLU A 230 15.88 -7.32 5.61
N ILE A 231 15.37 -6.50 6.54
CA ILE A 231 16.01 -6.27 7.84
C ILE A 231 15.92 -7.49 8.75
N GLN A 232 14.77 -8.18 8.83
CA GLN A 232 14.61 -9.36 9.70
C GLN A 232 15.35 -10.61 9.18
N SER A 233 15.63 -10.70 7.89
CA SER A 233 16.35 -11.84 7.26
C SER A 233 17.85 -11.61 7.08
N HIS A 234 18.37 -10.42 7.44
CA HIS A 234 19.79 -10.12 7.39
C HIS A 234 20.56 -10.90 8.45
N GLU A 235 21.37 -11.86 8.01
CA GLU A 235 22.39 -12.52 8.85
C GLU A 235 23.66 -11.64 8.86
N PRO A 236 24.10 -11.12 10.03
CA PRO A 236 25.31 -10.29 10.10
C PRO A 236 26.57 -11.13 9.85
N GLU A 237 27.37 -10.72 8.87
CA GLU A 237 28.64 -11.35 8.52
C GLU A 237 29.80 -10.49 9.03
N GLU A 238 30.77 -11.10 9.71
CA GLU A 238 32.02 -10.44 10.10
C GLU A 238 32.92 -10.23 8.88
N PHE A 239 33.56 -9.06 8.82
CA PHE A 239 34.55 -8.73 7.81
C PHE A 239 35.73 -8.01 8.43
N TRP A 240 36.87 -8.03 7.73
CA TRP A 240 38.08 -7.35 8.14
C TRP A 240 38.59 -6.43 7.04
N THR A 241 39.11 -5.28 7.43
CA THR A 241 39.71 -4.29 6.52
C THR A 241 41.02 -3.77 7.11
N ILE A 242 41.99 -3.48 6.25
CA ILE A 242 43.27 -2.92 6.66
C ILE A 242 43.16 -1.39 6.56
N ASN A 243 43.28 -0.69 7.68
CA ASN A 243 43.24 0.77 7.72
C ASN A 243 44.64 1.33 7.94
N CYS A 244 45.04 2.27 7.07
CA CYS A 244 46.32 2.95 7.12
C CYS A 244 46.10 4.45 7.38
N THR A 245 46.83 5.04 8.32
CA THR A 245 46.88 6.50 8.47
C THR A 245 48.30 7.02 8.41
N HIS A 246 48.47 8.23 7.87
CA HIS A 246 49.75 8.94 7.84
C HIS A 246 49.57 10.33 8.42
N ARG A 247 50.46 10.70 9.35
CA ARG A 247 50.47 12.01 10.01
C ARG A 247 51.70 12.79 9.54
N SER A 248 51.46 14.00 9.10
CA SER A 248 52.46 14.99 8.68
C SER A 248 52.17 16.34 9.34
N ASP A 249 53.06 17.31 9.14
CA ASP A 249 52.86 18.68 9.61
C ASP A 249 51.64 19.37 8.95
N GLU A 250 51.26 18.94 7.75
CA GLU A 250 50.07 19.41 7.03
C GLU A 250 48.76 18.76 7.51
N GLY A 251 48.84 17.69 8.32
CA GLY A 251 47.67 17.01 8.89
C GLY A 251 47.72 15.48 8.80
N LEU A 252 46.54 14.87 8.99
CA LEU A 252 46.33 13.42 8.99
C LEU A 252 45.62 13.00 7.69
N ALA A 253 46.13 11.98 7.01
CA ALA A 253 45.43 11.28 5.94
C ALA A 253 45.02 9.88 6.41
N SER A 254 43.80 9.47 6.08
CA SER A 254 43.35 8.08 6.20
C SER A 254 43.27 7.47 4.80
N PHE A 255 43.97 6.36 4.60
CA PHE A 255 44.03 5.60 3.36
C PHE A 255 43.17 4.34 3.50
N ASN A 256 42.12 4.24 2.69
CA ASN A 256 41.22 3.09 2.65
C ASN A 256 41.80 2.00 1.75
N TRP A 257 41.79 0.76 2.20
CA TRP A 257 42.24 -0.39 1.41
C TRP A 257 41.42 -0.57 0.13
N MET A 258 42.09 -0.71 -1.01
CA MET A 258 41.42 -0.77 -2.32
C MET A 258 40.70 -2.10 -2.58
N ARG A 259 40.93 -3.13 -1.75
CA ARG A 259 40.11 -4.35 -1.73
C ARG A 259 38.78 -4.16 -0.97
N GLY A 260 38.61 -3.05 -0.25
CA GLY A 260 37.47 -2.81 0.62
C GLY A 260 37.58 -3.61 1.92
N HIS A 261 37.01 -4.81 1.96
CA HIS A 261 37.05 -5.72 3.09
C HIS A 261 37.01 -7.18 2.62
N LEU A 262 37.43 -8.11 3.48
CA LEU A 262 37.35 -9.55 3.26
C LEU A 262 36.54 -10.22 4.37
N PHE A 263 35.81 -11.28 4.03
CA PHE A 263 35.01 -12.11 4.95
C PHE A 263 35.78 -13.32 5.49
N ASP A 264 37.07 -13.45 5.19
CA ASP A 264 37.95 -14.49 5.74
C ASP A 264 39.05 -13.86 6.58
N TYR A 265 39.05 -14.17 7.87
CA TYR A 265 40.04 -13.67 8.82
C TYR A 265 41.46 -14.09 8.43
N THR A 266 41.65 -15.35 8.03
CA THR A 266 42.98 -15.91 7.71
C THR A 266 43.67 -15.14 6.59
N SER A 267 42.96 -14.93 5.47
CA SER A 267 43.45 -14.15 4.32
C SER A 267 43.73 -12.70 4.71
N SER A 268 42.89 -12.12 5.57
CA SER A 268 43.05 -10.74 6.03
C SER A 268 44.27 -10.56 6.93
N VAL A 269 44.53 -11.52 7.83
CA VAL A 269 45.72 -11.56 8.68
C VAL A 269 46.99 -11.73 7.85
N ILE A 270 47.03 -12.66 6.89
CA ILE A 270 48.21 -12.85 6.03
C ILE A 270 48.58 -11.56 5.27
N LEU A 271 47.60 -10.90 4.66
CA LEU A 271 47.84 -9.65 3.94
C LEU A 271 48.24 -8.49 4.88
N TYR A 272 47.70 -8.48 6.10
CA TYR A 272 48.09 -7.52 7.14
C TYR A 272 49.50 -7.76 7.68
N GLU A 273 49.88 -9.01 7.96
CA GLU A 273 51.22 -9.40 8.40
C GLU A 273 52.28 -8.99 7.37
N MET A 274 52.04 -9.23 6.07
CA MET A 274 52.91 -8.72 5.00
C MET A 274 53.08 -7.20 5.07
N CYS A 275 52.00 -6.45 5.29
CA CYS A 275 52.06 -4.98 5.43
C CYS A 275 52.74 -4.51 6.74
N VAL A 276 52.79 -5.35 7.78
CA VAL A 276 53.51 -5.06 9.04
C VAL A 276 55.00 -5.40 8.94
N GLU A 277 55.36 -6.45 8.19
CA GLU A 277 56.76 -6.81 7.91
C GLU A 277 57.44 -5.80 6.96
N GLU A 278 56.73 -5.33 5.93
CA GLU A 278 57.21 -4.31 4.98
C GLU A 278 56.36 -3.01 5.00
N PRO A 279 56.35 -2.24 6.10
CA PRO A 279 55.40 -1.14 6.32
C PRO A 279 55.73 0.15 5.56
N THR A 280 56.69 0.14 4.63
CA THR A 280 57.08 1.35 3.88
C THR A 280 56.06 1.62 2.77
N ALA A 281 55.21 2.63 2.99
CA ALA A 281 54.25 3.08 1.99
C ALA A 281 54.96 3.85 0.88
N THR A 282 54.78 3.41 -0.37
CA THR A 282 55.25 4.13 -1.56
C THR A 282 54.07 4.75 -2.31
N VAL A 283 54.11 6.07 -2.55
CA VAL A 283 53.09 6.77 -3.34
C VAL A 283 53.20 6.35 -4.80
N THR A 284 52.26 5.54 -5.28
CA THR A 284 52.28 5.03 -6.66
C THR A 284 51.65 5.98 -7.66
N LYS A 285 50.66 6.78 -7.22
CA LYS A 285 49.91 7.70 -8.07
C LYS A 285 49.34 8.86 -7.26
N VAL A 286 49.43 10.07 -7.82
CA VAL A 286 48.75 11.27 -7.35
C VAL A 286 47.94 11.81 -8.52
N GLN A 287 46.62 11.92 -8.37
CA GLN A 287 45.71 12.41 -9.41
C GLN A 287 44.92 13.59 -8.87
N GLN A 288 45.12 14.77 -9.46
CA GLN A 288 44.30 15.94 -9.23
C GLN A 288 43.28 16.08 -10.36
N GLN A 289 42.02 16.32 -10.01
CA GLN A 289 40.94 16.55 -10.97
C GLN A 289 40.01 17.66 -10.48
N GLU A 290 39.61 18.55 -11.37
CA GLU A 290 38.48 19.43 -11.11
C GLU A 290 37.21 18.58 -11.10
N LYS A 291 36.37 18.81 -10.08
CA LYS A 291 35.08 18.17 -9.90
C LYS A 291 34.03 19.26 -9.80
N LEU A 292 32.88 19.01 -10.41
CA LEU A 292 31.72 19.90 -10.34
C LEU A 292 30.63 19.22 -9.50
N LYS A 293 30.05 19.97 -8.57
CA LYS A 293 28.76 19.62 -7.98
C LYS A 293 27.70 20.50 -8.62
N TYR A 294 26.85 19.88 -9.43
CA TYR A 294 25.78 20.58 -10.13
C TYR A 294 24.66 21.00 -9.18
N PRO A 295 23.99 22.13 -9.43
CA PRO A 295 22.75 22.48 -8.74
C PRO A 295 21.65 21.46 -9.08
N PRO A 296 20.57 21.40 -8.29
CA PRO A 296 19.45 20.52 -8.59
C PRO A 296 18.76 20.90 -9.92
N TYR A 297 18.10 19.92 -10.54
CA TYR A 297 17.13 20.17 -11.61
C TYR A 297 15.94 20.98 -11.06
N PRO A 298 15.23 21.75 -11.90
CA PRO A 298 13.99 22.42 -11.55
C PRO A 298 13.00 21.54 -10.78
N LEU A 299 12.30 22.14 -9.82
CA LEU A 299 11.59 21.43 -8.76
C LEU A 299 10.27 20.83 -9.25
N SER A 300 10.17 19.50 -9.30
CA SER A 300 8.90 18.77 -9.46
C SER A 300 8.22 18.51 -8.11
N THR A 301 6.96 18.05 -8.11
CA THR A 301 6.24 17.71 -6.88
C THR A 301 6.97 16.66 -6.03
N ILE A 302 7.46 15.61 -6.68
CA ILE A 302 8.13 14.49 -6.01
C ILE A 302 9.44 14.96 -5.34
N GLU A 303 10.21 15.85 -6.00
CA GLU A 303 11.41 16.42 -5.37
C GLU A 303 11.08 17.42 -4.25
N LEU A 304 9.97 18.18 -4.35
CA LEU A 304 9.48 19.02 -3.24
C LEU A 304 9.14 18.17 -2.01
N GLU A 305 8.33 17.11 -2.18
CA GLU A 305 7.94 16.19 -1.09
C GLU A 305 9.17 15.49 -0.46
N LYS A 306 10.06 14.91 -1.30
CA LYS A 306 11.30 14.26 -0.84
C LYS A 306 12.19 15.24 -0.05
N ARG A 307 12.30 16.50 -0.48
CA ARG A 307 13.16 17.52 0.17
C ARG A 307 12.53 18.09 1.44
N ALA A 308 11.24 18.37 1.45
CA ALA A 308 10.53 18.80 2.65
C ALA A 308 10.57 17.72 3.75
N SER A 309 10.46 16.44 3.37
CA SER A 309 10.66 15.30 4.28
C SER A 309 12.09 15.27 4.84
N ARG A 310 13.12 15.30 3.99
CA ARG A 310 14.54 15.25 4.42
C ARG A 310 14.97 16.45 5.27
N TYR A 311 14.60 17.67 4.89
CA TYR A 311 15.12 18.89 5.51
C TYR A 311 14.26 19.39 6.69
N PHE A 312 12.95 19.16 6.66
CA PHE A 312 12.00 19.73 7.64
C PHE A 312 11.23 18.68 8.43
N ARG A 313 11.37 17.38 8.11
CA ARG A 313 10.55 16.28 8.65
C ARG A 313 9.05 16.48 8.42
N MET A 314 8.68 17.23 7.37
CA MET A 314 7.29 17.39 6.96
C MET A 314 6.84 16.14 6.18
N SER A 315 5.62 15.66 6.42
CA SER A 315 5.04 14.60 5.60
C SER A 315 4.73 15.09 4.19
N SER A 316 4.60 14.19 3.22
CA SER A 316 4.23 14.56 1.85
C SER A 316 2.85 15.22 1.81
N GLU A 317 1.87 14.68 2.55
CA GLU A 317 0.54 15.29 2.77
C GLU A 317 0.61 16.74 3.29
N GLN A 318 1.37 16.98 4.38
CA GLN A 318 1.50 18.32 4.97
C GLN A 318 2.26 19.26 4.02
N THR A 319 3.23 18.74 3.28
CA THR A 319 3.97 19.48 2.25
C THR A 319 3.04 19.95 1.14
N MET A 320 2.21 19.05 0.60
CA MET A 320 1.30 19.38 -0.48
C MET A 320 0.19 20.32 -0.05
N LYS A 321 -0.35 20.16 1.17
CA LYS A 321 -1.29 21.12 1.74
C LYS A 321 -0.71 22.54 1.81
N VAL A 322 0.50 22.69 2.37
CA VAL A 322 1.16 24.00 2.49
C VAL A 322 1.56 24.57 1.12
N ALA A 323 1.97 23.73 0.17
CA ALA A 323 2.25 24.14 -1.20
C ALA A 323 0.98 24.66 -1.90
N GLU A 324 -0.16 23.97 -1.72
CA GLU A 324 -1.43 24.37 -2.29
C GLU A 324 -1.96 25.68 -1.67
N ASP A 325 -1.80 25.88 -0.35
CA ASP A 325 -2.10 27.14 0.33
C ASP A 325 -1.23 28.31 -0.22
N LEU A 326 0.07 28.08 -0.47
CA LEU A 326 0.98 29.06 -1.08
C LEU A 326 0.63 29.38 -2.54
N TYR A 327 0.23 28.38 -3.31
CA TYR A 327 -0.25 28.54 -4.69
C TYR A 327 -1.57 29.32 -4.77
N GLN A 328 -2.55 28.98 -3.92
CA GLN A 328 -3.85 29.68 -3.88
C GLN A 328 -3.71 31.15 -3.46
N ALA A 329 -2.67 31.48 -2.68
CA ALA A 329 -2.28 32.84 -2.32
C ALA A 329 -1.36 33.54 -3.35
N GLY A 330 -0.97 32.84 -4.42
CA GLY A 330 -0.20 33.39 -5.55
C GLY A 330 1.30 33.57 -5.29
N PHE A 331 1.90 32.81 -4.36
CA PHE A 331 3.33 32.90 -4.03
C PHE A 331 4.23 31.91 -4.78
N ILE A 332 3.67 30.76 -5.19
CA ILE A 332 4.35 29.76 -6.01
C ILE A 332 3.47 29.37 -7.20
N SER A 333 4.07 28.76 -8.22
CA SER A 333 3.34 28.09 -9.31
C SER A 333 2.65 26.82 -8.83
N TYR A 334 1.79 26.26 -9.68
CA TYR A 334 0.99 25.08 -9.34
C TYR A 334 1.86 23.90 -8.84
N PRO A 335 1.59 23.34 -7.64
CA PRO A 335 2.53 22.42 -6.98
C PRO A 335 2.32 20.94 -7.34
N ARG A 336 1.37 20.61 -8.21
CA ARG A 336 1.16 19.25 -8.76
C ARG A 336 1.64 19.22 -10.22
N THR A 337 2.91 18.91 -10.41
CA THR A 337 3.58 18.84 -11.72
C THR A 337 4.72 17.81 -11.72
N GLU A 338 4.80 17.04 -12.80
CA GLU A 338 5.94 16.13 -13.07
C GLU A 338 7.09 16.88 -13.79
N THR A 339 6.88 18.13 -14.20
CA THR A 339 7.84 18.88 -15.02
C THR A 339 9.07 19.34 -14.23
N ASP A 340 10.24 18.92 -14.69
CA ASP A 340 11.56 19.28 -14.13
C ASP A 340 12.41 20.12 -15.10
N SER A 341 11.74 20.85 -16.00
CA SER A 341 12.38 21.72 -16.98
C SER A 341 11.60 23.00 -17.28
N PHE A 342 12.28 24.14 -17.30
CA PHE A 342 11.68 25.41 -17.72
C PHE A 342 11.61 25.52 -19.24
N SER A 343 10.51 26.09 -19.74
CA SER A 343 10.38 26.40 -21.17
C SER A 343 11.36 27.50 -21.58
N SER A 344 11.81 27.50 -22.83
CA SER A 344 12.63 28.60 -23.39
C SER A 344 11.90 29.95 -23.50
N ARG A 345 10.60 29.99 -23.21
CA ARG A 345 9.78 31.21 -23.14
C ARG A 345 9.64 31.77 -21.73
N THR A 346 10.06 31.03 -20.71
CA THR A 346 9.95 31.46 -19.32
C THR A 346 11.04 32.49 -19.03
N ASP A 347 10.64 33.73 -18.70
CA ASP A 347 11.58 34.76 -18.29
C ASP A 347 12.06 34.55 -16.85
N LEU A 348 13.13 33.77 -16.73
CA LEU A 348 13.79 33.46 -15.46
C LEU A 348 14.45 34.70 -14.84
N HIS A 349 14.87 35.69 -15.64
CA HIS A 349 15.54 36.89 -15.12
C HIS A 349 14.56 37.76 -14.33
N THR A 350 13.35 37.98 -14.86
CA THR A 350 12.29 38.71 -14.14
C THR A 350 11.95 38.06 -12.80
N ILE A 351 11.88 36.72 -12.72
CA ILE A 351 11.62 36.02 -11.46
C ILE A 351 12.75 36.25 -10.44
N VAL A 352 14.03 36.25 -10.86
CA VAL A 352 15.16 36.56 -9.96
C VAL A 352 15.15 38.04 -9.53
N GLN A 353 14.74 38.97 -10.41
CA GLN A 353 14.64 40.39 -10.10
C GLN A 353 13.69 40.66 -8.92
N GLU A 354 12.52 40.01 -8.88
CA GLU A 354 11.56 40.15 -7.78
C GLU A 354 12.15 39.78 -6.39
N HIS A 355 13.18 38.94 -6.34
CA HIS A 355 13.79 38.49 -5.09
C HIS A 355 15.01 39.31 -4.63
N GLN A 356 15.44 40.34 -5.37
CA GLN A 356 16.62 41.15 -5.04
C GLN A 356 16.53 41.89 -3.70
N GLU A 357 15.32 42.15 -3.20
CA GLU A 357 15.10 42.85 -1.92
C GLU A 357 15.00 41.90 -0.70
N HIS A 358 15.08 40.58 -0.88
CA HIS A 358 14.90 39.66 0.25
C HIS A 358 16.08 39.74 1.25
N PRO A 359 15.84 39.94 2.56
CA PRO A 359 16.91 40.19 3.53
C PRO A 359 17.93 39.03 3.69
N VAL A 360 17.56 37.79 3.32
CA VAL A 360 18.38 36.58 3.54
C VAL A 360 18.98 35.98 2.26
N TRP A 361 18.57 36.45 1.07
CA TRP A 361 19.09 35.95 -0.22
C TRP A 361 19.10 36.97 -1.37
N GLY A 362 18.58 38.18 -1.16
CA GLY A 362 18.52 39.24 -2.17
C GLY A 362 19.90 39.66 -2.67
N SER A 363 20.91 39.67 -1.81
CA SER A 363 22.31 39.89 -2.22
C SER A 363 22.85 38.81 -3.18
N TYR A 364 22.38 37.56 -3.06
CA TYR A 364 22.71 36.51 -4.03
C TYR A 364 21.91 36.67 -5.34
N ALA A 365 20.63 37.03 -5.25
CA ALA A 365 19.81 37.35 -6.44
C ALA A 365 20.36 38.55 -7.23
N GLN A 366 20.90 39.57 -6.54
CA GLN A 366 21.62 40.68 -7.16
C GLN A 366 22.89 40.20 -7.88
N ARG A 367 23.73 39.38 -7.24
CA ARG A 367 24.92 38.79 -7.86
C ARG A 367 24.61 37.82 -9.01
N LEU A 368 23.47 37.13 -9.00
CA LEU A 368 23.03 36.28 -10.12
C LEU A 368 22.75 37.10 -11.39
N LEU A 369 22.25 38.33 -11.22
CA LEU A 369 21.86 39.21 -12.32
C LEU A 369 22.98 40.15 -12.78
N ASP A 370 24.06 40.28 -12.01
CA ASP A 370 25.26 41.01 -12.41
C ASP A 370 26.10 40.18 -13.41
N PRO A 371 26.24 40.62 -14.68
CA PRO A 371 27.08 39.91 -15.65
C PRO A 371 28.56 39.83 -15.23
N GLY A 372 29.05 40.79 -14.43
CA GLY A 372 30.41 40.80 -13.92
C GLY A 372 30.70 39.71 -12.88
N ALA A 373 29.67 39.20 -12.21
CA ALA A 373 29.79 38.13 -11.22
C ALA A 373 29.83 36.72 -11.86
N GLY A 374 29.42 36.56 -13.13
CA GLY A 374 29.48 35.30 -13.87
C GLY A 374 28.64 34.14 -13.31
N LEU A 375 27.77 34.39 -12.33
CA LEU A 375 27.02 33.34 -11.61
C LEU A 375 25.82 32.77 -12.38
N TRP A 376 25.29 33.49 -13.38
CA TRP A 376 24.12 33.02 -14.11
C TRP A 376 24.42 31.77 -14.95
N ARG A 377 23.51 30.81 -14.89
CA ARG A 377 23.48 29.63 -15.77
C ARG A 377 22.03 29.26 -16.07
N ASN A 378 21.70 28.98 -17.33
CA ASN A 378 20.37 28.43 -17.62
C ASN A 378 20.23 27.02 -17.01
N PRO A 379 19.09 26.69 -16.39
CA PRO A 379 18.91 25.43 -15.67
C PRO A 379 18.98 24.22 -16.60
N SER A 380 19.45 23.10 -16.07
CA SER A 380 19.42 21.81 -16.77
C SER A 380 17.99 21.26 -16.84
N ASN A 381 17.68 20.46 -17.86
CA ASN A 381 16.44 19.68 -17.94
C ASN A 381 16.65 18.31 -17.25
N GLY A 382 15.75 17.89 -16.37
CA GLY A 382 15.84 16.59 -15.66
C GLY A 382 15.28 15.40 -16.44
N GLY A 383 14.48 15.65 -17.48
CA GLY A 383 13.95 14.66 -18.43
C GLY A 383 12.42 14.54 -18.43
N HIS A 384 11.71 15.23 -17.54
CA HIS A 384 10.27 15.08 -17.32
C HIS A 384 9.52 16.39 -17.63
N ASP A 385 8.37 16.25 -18.30
CA ASP A 385 7.53 17.36 -18.75
C ASP A 385 6.08 16.86 -18.96
N ASP A 386 5.17 17.32 -18.11
CA ASP A 386 3.74 16.97 -18.14
C ASP A 386 2.94 17.68 -19.24
N LYS A 387 3.58 18.61 -19.99
CA LYS A 387 2.99 19.47 -21.03
C LYS A 387 1.85 20.36 -20.54
N ALA A 388 1.67 20.48 -19.23
CA ALA A 388 0.60 21.21 -18.58
C ALA A 388 1.13 22.40 -17.77
N HIS A 389 2.22 22.20 -17.03
CA HIS A 389 2.74 23.11 -16.02
C HIS A 389 4.27 23.28 -16.10
N PRO A 390 4.80 24.48 -15.77
CA PRO A 390 6.22 24.67 -15.50
C PRO A 390 6.58 24.05 -14.13
N PRO A 391 7.88 23.84 -13.85
CA PRO A 391 8.36 23.42 -12.53
C PRO A 391 7.89 24.34 -11.42
N ILE A 392 7.88 23.85 -10.18
CA ILE A 392 7.50 24.59 -8.98
C ILE A 392 8.52 25.71 -8.73
N HIS A 393 8.08 26.96 -8.88
CA HIS A 393 8.91 28.16 -8.76
C HIS A 393 8.16 29.28 -8.04
N PRO A 394 8.86 30.27 -7.45
CA PRO A 394 8.19 31.42 -6.85
C PRO A 394 7.60 32.32 -7.95
N THR A 395 6.40 32.82 -7.70
CA THR A 395 5.61 33.63 -8.66
C THR A 395 5.27 35.02 -8.13
N LYS A 396 5.68 35.30 -6.88
CA LYS A 396 5.54 36.59 -6.21
C LYS A 396 6.51 36.68 -5.04
N PHE A 397 7.16 37.82 -4.87
CA PHE A 397 7.95 38.14 -3.68
C PHE A 397 7.12 38.26 -2.38
N SER A 398 7.67 37.71 -1.29
CA SER A 398 7.32 38.06 0.10
C SER A 398 8.53 37.85 1.00
N ALA A 399 8.66 38.67 2.04
CA ALA A 399 9.57 38.43 3.17
C ALA A 399 8.93 37.54 4.26
N GLY A 400 7.66 37.16 4.08
CA GLY A 400 6.86 36.41 5.04
C GLY A 400 5.54 37.13 5.37
N GLU A 401 4.42 36.45 5.19
CA GLU A 401 3.09 37.00 5.52
C GLU A 401 2.75 36.80 7.00
N SER A 402 2.05 37.75 7.61
CA SER A 402 1.71 37.72 9.05
C SER A 402 0.83 36.53 9.50
N ARG A 403 0.31 35.73 8.57
CA ARG A 403 -0.52 34.54 8.81
C ARG A 403 0.18 33.22 8.44
N TRP A 404 1.43 33.26 7.97
CA TRP A 404 2.17 32.05 7.64
C TRP A 404 2.53 31.26 8.90
N SER A 405 2.37 29.94 8.82
CA SER A 405 2.96 29.04 9.81
C SER A 405 4.46 28.86 9.55
N GLN A 406 5.19 28.28 10.50
CA GLN A 406 6.60 27.95 10.33
C GLN A 406 6.85 27.05 9.09
N ASP A 407 5.90 26.20 8.73
CA ASP A 407 5.96 25.34 7.54
C ASP A 407 5.82 26.15 6.25
N HIS A 408 4.93 27.15 6.21
CA HIS A 408 4.80 28.06 5.06
C HIS A 408 6.12 28.79 4.79
N HIS A 409 6.74 29.36 5.83
CA HIS A 409 8.05 30.00 5.72
C HIS A 409 9.13 29.03 5.21
N ARG A 410 9.19 27.81 5.76
CA ARG A 410 10.18 26.79 5.35
C ARG A 410 10.00 26.34 3.90
N LEU A 411 8.76 26.10 3.49
CA LEU A 411 8.47 25.59 2.16
C LEU A 411 8.65 26.66 1.08
N TYR A 412 8.23 27.91 1.35
CA TYR A 412 8.50 29.04 0.47
C TYR A 412 10.01 29.33 0.36
N GLU A 413 10.76 29.33 1.48
CA GLU A 413 12.22 29.45 1.44
C GLU A 413 12.87 28.33 0.61
N LEU A 414 12.39 27.09 0.75
CA LEU A 414 12.88 25.96 -0.06
C LEU A 414 12.65 26.21 -1.54
N VAL A 415 11.43 26.54 -1.96
CA VAL A 415 11.09 26.81 -3.38
C VAL A 415 11.93 27.96 -3.95
N VAL A 416 12.05 29.09 -3.23
CA VAL A 416 12.82 30.25 -3.70
C VAL A 416 14.31 29.93 -3.79
N ARG A 417 14.93 29.37 -2.74
CA ARG A 417 16.36 29.04 -2.76
C ARG A 417 16.68 27.95 -3.78
N HIS A 418 15.77 27.00 -4.00
CA HIS A 418 15.92 25.97 -5.02
C HIS A 418 15.91 26.59 -6.42
N PHE A 419 14.95 27.47 -6.72
CA PHE A 419 14.90 28.21 -7.97
C PHE A 419 16.19 29.01 -8.22
N LEU A 420 16.65 29.79 -7.22
CA LEU A 420 17.90 30.56 -7.31
C LEU A 420 19.14 29.67 -7.48
N ALA A 421 19.11 28.43 -7.00
CA ALA A 421 20.16 27.44 -7.21
C ALA A 421 20.14 26.88 -8.65
N CYS A 422 18.97 26.56 -9.19
CA CYS A 422 18.83 26.01 -10.55
C CYS A 422 19.40 26.95 -11.63
N VAL A 423 19.26 28.28 -11.43
CA VAL A 423 19.77 29.32 -12.34
C VAL A 423 21.22 29.75 -12.07
N SER A 424 21.94 29.03 -11.20
CA SER A 424 23.30 29.33 -10.76
C SER A 424 24.34 28.40 -11.39
N GLN A 425 25.58 28.85 -11.46
CA GLN A 425 26.73 27.99 -11.76
C GLN A 425 26.90 26.85 -10.71
N PRO A 426 27.43 25.67 -11.13
CA PRO A 426 27.77 24.57 -10.22
C PRO A 426 28.87 24.98 -9.23
N ALA A 427 28.94 24.29 -8.09
CA ALA A 427 30.09 24.42 -7.20
C ALA A 427 31.30 23.73 -7.83
N VAL A 428 32.47 24.36 -7.72
CA VAL A 428 33.74 23.88 -8.29
C VAL A 428 34.67 23.48 -7.15
N GLY A 429 35.32 22.32 -7.26
CA GLY A 429 36.26 21.84 -6.26
C GLY A 429 37.39 21.05 -6.89
N ALA A 430 38.58 21.14 -6.31
CA ALA A 430 39.72 20.29 -6.66
C ALA A 430 39.66 19.02 -5.80
N GLU A 431 39.60 17.86 -6.43
CA GLU A 431 39.70 16.56 -5.78
C GLU A 431 41.08 15.96 -6.06
N THR A 432 41.83 15.63 -5.01
CA THR A 432 43.14 14.98 -5.07
C THR A 432 42.99 13.55 -4.56
N VAL A 433 43.29 12.57 -5.41
CA VAL A 433 43.33 11.14 -5.03
C VAL A 433 44.79 10.70 -4.99
N VAL A 434 45.19 10.09 -3.88
CA VAL A 434 46.53 9.55 -3.66
C VAL A 434 46.41 8.05 -3.44
N GLU A 435 47.10 7.27 -4.27
CA GLU A 435 47.20 5.81 -4.14
C GLU A 435 48.60 5.45 -3.64
N ILE A 436 48.67 4.60 -2.61
CA ILE A 436 49.90 4.08 -2.01
C ILE A 436 49.94 2.56 -2.11
N ASP A 437 51.15 2.01 -2.15
CA ASP A 437 51.44 0.58 -2.08
C ASP A 437 52.25 0.28 -0.80
N ILE A 438 51.84 -0.74 -0.06
CA ILE A 438 52.53 -1.29 1.12
C ILE A 438 52.56 -2.81 0.91
N ALA A 439 53.75 -3.41 0.83
CA ALA A 439 53.92 -4.85 0.60
C ALA A 439 53.13 -5.44 -0.60
N GLY A 440 52.86 -4.63 -1.65
CA GLY A 440 52.03 -5.03 -2.80
C GLY A 440 50.52 -4.86 -2.62
N GLU A 441 50.05 -4.47 -1.43
CA GLU A 441 48.67 -4.10 -1.15
C GLU A 441 48.44 -2.59 -1.34
N ARG A 442 47.30 -2.24 -1.95
CA ARG A 442 47.02 -0.85 -2.35
C ARG A 442 45.97 -0.18 -1.49
N PHE A 443 46.22 1.09 -1.19
CA PHE A 443 45.33 1.94 -0.40
C PHE A 443 45.12 3.28 -1.09
N SER A 444 43.99 3.92 -0.84
CA SER A 444 43.62 5.21 -1.46
C SER A 444 43.09 6.21 -0.44
N ALA A 445 43.60 7.44 -0.49
CA ALA A 445 43.06 8.59 0.22
C ALA A 445 42.53 9.59 -0.81
N SER A 446 41.46 10.30 -0.47
CA SER A 446 40.91 11.38 -1.29
C SER A 446 40.71 12.63 -0.45
N GLY A 447 41.32 13.73 -0.91
CA GLY A 447 41.08 15.06 -0.39
C GLY A 447 40.30 15.91 -1.38
N ARG A 448 39.54 16.87 -0.88
CA ARG A 448 38.80 17.83 -1.70
C ARG A 448 38.78 19.19 -1.04
N VAL A 449 39.03 20.22 -1.86
CA VAL A 449 38.97 21.64 -1.52
C VAL A 449 37.94 22.31 -2.43
N ILE A 450 36.95 22.98 -1.86
CA ILE A 450 36.00 23.80 -2.63
C ILE A 450 36.69 25.07 -3.13
N LEU A 451 36.82 25.22 -4.44
CA LEU A 451 37.38 26.41 -5.10
C LEU A 451 36.34 27.52 -5.25
N ALA A 452 35.10 27.16 -5.57
CA ALA A 452 33.98 28.09 -5.68
C ALA A 452 32.68 27.42 -5.21
N LYS A 453 31.99 28.03 -4.23
CA LYS A 453 30.72 27.50 -3.70
C LYS A 453 29.55 27.69 -4.65
N ASN A 454 29.51 28.83 -5.35
CA ASN A 454 28.45 29.20 -6.29
C ASN A 454 27.06 28.90 -5.70
N TYR A 455 26.27 28.00 -6.30
CA TYR A 455 24.90 27.70 -5.84
C TYR A 455 24.81 27.28 -4.35
N LEU A 456 25.87 26.74 -3.75
CA LEU A 456 25.90 26.35 -2.33
C LEU A 456 25.82 27.57 -1.38
N ASP A 457 26.17 28.79 -1.83
CA ASP A 457 26.01 30.00 -1.02
C ASP A 457 24.52 30.36 -0.81
N VAL A 458 23.64 30.05 -1.77
CA VAL A 458 22.19 30.26 -1.64
C VAL A 458 21.46 29.00 -1.18
N TYR A 459 21.93 27.81 -1.54
CA TYR A 459 21.22 26.55 -1.30
C TYR A 459 21.70 25.81 -0.03
N ARG A 460 21.50 26.45 1.12
CA ARG A 460 21.92 26.00 2.46
C ARG A 460 21.44 24.59 2.90
N PHE A 461 20.56 23.94 2.14
CA PHE A 461 20.05 22.59 2.42
C PHE A 461 20.99 21.49 1.93
N GLU A 462 21.99 21.85 1.12
CA GLU A 462 23.03 20.93 0.69
C GLU A 462 24.40 21.44 1.13
N SER A 463 25.26 20.51 1.55
CA SER A 463 26.68 20.75 1.72
C SER A 463 27.49 19.93 0.71
N TRP A 464 28.79 20.20 0.67
CA TRP A 464 29.76 19.44 -0.12
C TRP A 464 31.07 19.38 0.67
N GLY A 465 30.99 19.05 1.97
CA GLY A 465 32.03 19.35 2.98
C GLY A 465 33.48 19.10 2.56
N ASP A 466 34.40 19.97 2.99
CA ASP A 466 35.83 19.84 2.70
C ASP A 466 36.46 18.64 3.44
N SER A 467 37.51 18.10 2.85
CA SER A 467 38.35 17.06 3.44
C SER A 467 39.77 17.28 2.93
N MET A 468 40.61 17.99 3.69
CA MET A 468 42.01 18.18 3.28
C MET A 468 42.83 16.94 3.59
N ILE A 469 43.74 16.59 2.69
CA ILE A 469 44.82 15.63 2.92
C ILE A 469 46.16 16.35 2.74
N PRO A 470 47.24 15.90 3.39
CA PRO A 470 48.60 16.36 3.12
C PRO A 470 48.99 16.25 1.65
N THR A 471 50.00 17.02 1.27
CA THR A 471 50.63 16.98 -0.05
C THR A 471 51.47 15.72 -0.19
N TYR A 472 51.29 15.00 -1.29
CA TYR A 472 52.10 13.82 -1.63
C TYR A 472 52.71 13.96 -3.04
N VAL A 473 53.90 13.41 -3.22
CA VAL A 473 54.61 13.35 -4.51
C VAL A 473 54.70 11.91 -4.97
N GLN A 474 54.52 11.65 -6.27
CA GLN A 474 54.68 10.29 -6.81
C GLN A 474 56.11 9.78 -6.58
N GLY A 475 56.24 8.55 -6.08
CA GLY A 475 57.51 7.95 -5.67
C GLY A 475 57.97 8.33 -4.25
N GLN A 476 57.27 9.22 -3.54
CA GLN A 476 57.52 9.48 -2.12
C GLN A 476 57.32 8.21 -1.29
N GLN A 477 58.23 7.99 -0.34
CA GLN A 477 58.12 6.92 0.64
C GLN A 477 57.93 7.49 2.04
N PHE A 478 57.10 6.82 2.84
CA PHE A 478 56.86 7.16 4.25
C PHE A 478 56.48 5.92 5.06
N ILE A 479 56.54 6.03 6.39
CA ILE A 479 56.04 4.99 7.30
C ILE A 479 54.66 5.45 7.82
N PRO A 480 53.60 4.62 7.72
CA PRO A 480 52.30 4.92 8.30
C PRO A 480 52.39 5.24 9.80
N ALA A 481 51.61 6.22 10.25
CA ALA A 481 51.45 6.54 11.66
C ALA A 481 50.62 5.47 12.39
N THR A 482 49.67 4.85 11.69
CA THR A 482 48.97 3.63 12.14
C THR A 482 48.74 2.71 10.96
N LEU A 483 48.84 1.40 11.20
CA LEU A 483 48.35 0.36 10.32
C LEU A 483 47.57 -0.62 11.22
N THR A 484 46.29 -0.84 10.95
CA THR A 484 45.42 -1.67 11.79
C THR A 484 44.60 -2.64 10.95
N LEU A 485 44.32 -3.83 11.51
CA LEU A 485 43.36 -4.78 10.98
C LEU A 485 42.05 -4.62 11.75
N ASP A 486 41.14 -3.82 11.21
CA ASP A 486 39.88 -3.50 11.88
C ASP A 486 38.80 -4.51 11.50
N SER A 487 38.08 -5.04 12.49
CA SER A 487 36.89 -5.86 12.26
C SER A 487 35.63 -5.00 12.14
N GLY A 488 34.76 -5.39 11.23
CA GLY A 488 33.42 -4.85 11.06
C GLY A 488 32.39 -5.96 10.92
N VAL A 489 31.11 -5.59 10.94
CA VAL A 489 29.99 -6.51 10.77
C VAL A 489 29.00 -5.89 9.79
N THR A 490 28.52 -6.66 8.82
CA THR A 490 27.52 -6.18 7.86
C THR A 490 26.22 -5.80 8.57
N ARG A 491 25.56 -4.75 8.09
CA ARG A 491 24.31 -4.24 8.66
C ARG A 491 23.23 -4.20 7.58
N PRO A 492 21.95 -4.48 7.93
CA PRO A 492 20.85 -4.34 6.99
C PRO A 492 20.63 -2.85 6.64
N PRO A 493 19.95 -2.57 5.51
CA PRO A 493 19.51 -1.22 5.20
C PRO A 493 18.53 -0.68 6.27
N PRO A 494 18.43 0.64 6.48
CA PRO A 494 17.46 1.19 7.41
C PRO A 494 16.01 1.02 6.90
N LEU A 495 15.06 1.04 7.84
CA LEU A 495 13.64 1.23 7.54
C LEU A 495 13.43 2.46 6.66
N LEU A 496 12.48 2.39 5.72
CA LEU A 496 12.21 3.45 4.76
C LEU A 496 11.79 4.75 5.48
N SER A 497 12.48 5.86 5.20
CA SER A 497 11.91 7.18 5.43
C SER A 497 10.83 7.48 4.38
N GLU A 498 10.08 8.56 4.58
CA GLU A 498 9.08 9.01 3.61
C GLU A 498 9.69 9.46 2.29
N ALA A 499 10.87 10.07 2.30
CA ALA A 499 11.62 10.33 1.08
C ALA A 499 12.11 9.06 0.37
N ASP A 500 12.36 7.96 1.10
CA ASP A 500 12.74 6.68 0.51
C ASP A 500 11.52 5.97 -0.09
N LEU A 501 10.39 5.97 0.62
CA LEU A 501 9.13 5.39 0.13
C LEU A 501 8.63 6.10 -1.13
N LEU A 502 8.66 7.44 -1.14
CA LEU A 502 8.42 8.23 -2.36
C LEU A 502 9.37 7.83 -3.50
N SER A 503 10.65 7.60 -3.21
CA SER A 503 11.63 7.15 -4.21
C SER A 503 11.35 5.73 -4.73
N CYS A 504 10.81 4.83 -3.90
CA CYS A 504 10.36 3.50 -4.32
C CYS A 504 9.12 3.57 -5.24
N MET A 505 8.12 4.38 -4.88
CA MET A 505 6.89 4.57 -5.67
C MET A 505 7.18 5.19 -7.04
N ASP A 506 7.98 6.26 -7.04
CA ASP A 506 8.48 6.97 -8.22
C ASP A 506 9.25 6.04 -9.18
N LYS A 507 10.26 5.32 -8.67
CA LYS A 507 11.02 4.34 -9.45
C LYS A 507 10.15 3.20 -10.04
N ALA A 508 9.04 2.88 -9.39
CA ALA A 508 8.10 1.85 -9.84
C ALA A 508 6.96 2.38 -10.72
N GLY A 509 6.83 3.70 -10.90
CA GLY A 509 5.76 4.30 -11.68
C GLY A 509 4.36 4.10 -11.08
N ILE A 510 4.22 4.16 -9.75
CA ILE A 510 2.91 4.07 -9.06
C ILE A 510 2.60 5.34 -8.26
N GLY A 511 1.32 5.74 -8.21
CA GLY A 511 0.92 6.99 -7.57
C GLY A 511 1.30 8.22 -8.41
N THR A 512 1.17 8.12 -9.74
CA THR A 512 1.45 9.21 -10.68
C THR A 512 0.43 10.36 -10.52
N ASP A 513 0.56 11.44 -11.30
CA ASP A 513 -0.31 12.64 -11.18
C ASP A 513 -0.30 13.27 -9.76
N ALA A 514 0.84 13.21 -9.08
CA ALA A 514 1.00 13.71 -7.71
C ALA A 514 0.00 13.10 -6.70
N THR A 515 -0.21 11.77 -6.74
CA THR A 515 -1.11 11.06 -5.81
C THR A 515 -0.38 10.26 -4.71
N MET A 516 0.96 10.27 -4.69
CA MET A 516 1.76 9.48 -3.72
C MET A 516 1.44 9.81 -2.25
N HIS A 517 1.26 11.08 -1.89
CA HIS A 517 0.92 11.49 -0.53
C HIS A 517 -0.39 10.86 -0.03
N ASP A 518 -1.42 10.83 -0.88
CA ASP A 518 -2.71 10.22 -0.55
C ASP A 518 -2.57 8.73 -0.24
N HIS A 519 -1.75 8.00 -0.99
CA HIS A 519 -1.51 6.58 -0.78
C HIS A 519 -0.72 6.31 0.51
N ILE A 520 0.34 7.08 0.77
CA ILE A 520 1.13 7.00 2.00
C ILE A 520 0.26 7.34 3.23
N LYS A 521 -0.53 8.40 3.17
CA LYS A 521 -1.49 8.79 4.21
C LYS A 521 -2.52 7.70 4.47
N LYS A 522 -3.12 7.11 3.42
CA LYS A 522 -4.08 6.00 3.55
C LYS A 522 -3.50 4.77 4.26
N LEU A 523 -2.19 4.53 4.23
CA LEU A 523 -1.57 3.44 5.01
C LEU A 523 -1.51 3.74 6.52
N LEU A 524 -1.26 4.99 6.87
CA LEU A 524 -1.24 5.47 8.26
C LEU A 524 -2.67 5.51 8.84
N ASP A 525 -3.61 6.12 8.11
CA ASP A 525 -5.02 6.23 8.50
C ASP A 525 -5.72 4.86 8.68
N ARG A 526 -5.17 3.81 8.05
CA ARG A 526 -5.66 2.42 8.13
C ARG A 526 -4.83 1.52 9.05
N PHE A 527 -3.85 2.09 9.77
CA PHE A 527 -2.98 1.37 10.70
C PHE A 527 -2.27 0.14 10.09
N TYR A 528 -1.91 0.19 8.81
CA TYR A 528 -1.07 -0.84 8.17
C TYR A 528 0.42 -0.57 8.35
N VAL A 529 0.77 0.70 8.56
CA VAL A 529 2.14 1.13 8.90
C VAL A 529 2.08 2.12 10.04
N THR A 530 3.18 2.23 10.78
CA THR A 530 3.43 3.28 11.78
C THR A 530 4.73 3.99 11.45
N LYS A 531 4.91 5.21 11.98
CA LYS A 531 6.19 5.93 11.91
C LYS A 531 6.90 5.85 13.26
N ASP A 532 8.19 5.52 13.25
CA ASP A 532 9.04 5.56 14.44
C ASP A 532 9.39 7.01 14.86
N ALA A 533 10.14 7.17 15.95
CA ALA A 533 10.61 8.48 16.42
C ALA A 533 11.53 9.21 15.41
N ASN A 534 12.07 8.50 14.41
CA ASN A 534 12.87 9.04 13.31
C ASN A 534 12.05 9.24 12.02
N THR A 535 10.72 9.16 12.09
CA THR A 535 9.77 9.28 10.97
C THR A 535 9.93 8.22 9.86
N ARG A 536 10.50 7.05 10.20
CA ARG A 536 10.65 5.88 9.32
C ARG A 536 9.47 4.92 9.48
N PHE A 537 9.07 4.28 8.39
CA PHE A 537 7.96 3.34 8.37
C PHE A 537 8.34 1.97 8.90
N SER A 538 7.51 1.44 9.80
CA SER A 538 7.45 0.01 10.15
C SER A 538 6.05 -0.50 9.79
N PRO A 539 5.90 -1.73 9.24
CA PRO A 539 4.58 -2.33 9.14
C PRO A 539 4.02 -2.58 10.54
N THR A 540 2.69 -2.63 10.65
CA THR A 540 2.02 -3.23 11.80
C THR A 540 1.80 -4.72 11.54
N ASN A 541 1.53 -5.51 12.59
CA ASN A 541 1.11 -6.91 12.47
C ASN A 541 -0.01 -7.10 11.44
N LEU A 542 -0.95 -6.16 11.33
CA LEU A 542 -2.04 -6.21 10.36
C LEU A 542 -1.56 -5.97 8.92
N GLY A 543 -0.67 -4.99 8.73
CA GLY A 543 -0.08 -4.72 7.41
C GLY A 543 0.80 -5.89 6.93
N GLU A 544 1.61 -6.45 7.83
CA GLU A 544 2.47 -7.61 7.56
C GLU A 544 1.65 -8.87 7.25
N ALA A 545 0.63 -9.19 8.08
CA ALA A 545 -0.25 -10.35 7.85
C ALA A 545 -1.04 -10.28 6.54
N LEU A 546 -1.48 -9.07 6.12
CA LEU A 546 -2.16 -8.89 4.84
C LEU A 546 -1.20 -9.11 3.65
N VAL A 547 0.01 -8.54 3.68
CA VAL A 547 0.99 -8.77 2.60
C VAL A 547 1.38 -10.24 2.53
N MET A 548 1.71 -10.85 3.66
CA MET A 548 2.05 -12.28 3.77
C MET A 548 0.93 -13.19 3.26
N GLY A 549 -0.31 -12.96 3.69
CA GLY A 549 -1.44 -13.82 3.34
C GLY A 549 -1.88 -13.74 1.88
N TYR A 550 -1.56 -12.66 1.16
CA TYR A 550 -1.72 -12.59 -0.30
C TYR A 550 -0.49 -13.13 -1.06
N ASP A 551 0.72 -12.89 -0.55
CA ASP A 551 1.97 -13.42 -1.11
C ASP A 551 1.99 -14.96 -1.12
N ASP A 552 1.58 -15.58 -0.01
CA ASP A 552 1.49 -17.03 0.17
C ASP A 552 0.43 -17.70 -0.74
N MET A 553 -0.37 -16.93 -1.49
CA MET A 553 -1.24 -17.45 -2.55
C MET A 553 -0.51 -17.69 -3.89
N GLY A 554 0.75 -17.27 -4.01
CA GLY A 554 1.60 -17.54 -5.18
C GLY A 554 1.51 -16.49 -6.30
N TYR A 555 0.96 -15.31 -6.04
CA TYR A 555 0.97 -14.18 -7.00
C TYR A 555 1.13 -12.84 -6.28
N GLU A 556 2.04 -12.02 -6.79
CA GLU A 556 2.59 -10.86 -6.09
C GLU A 556 1.69 -9.60 -6.17
N LEU A 557 0.46 -9.64 -5.64
CA LEU A 557 -0.42 -8.44 -5.60
C LEU A 557 0.20 -7.23 -4.88
N TRP A 558 1.15 -7.48 -3.97
CA TRP A 558 1.87 -6.46 -3.23
C TRP A 558 3.07 -5.87 -4.00
N LYS A 559 3.41 -6.41 -5.18
CA LYS A 559 4.43 -5.78 -6.05
C LYS A 559 3.79 -4.71 -6.92
N PRO A 560 4.52 -3.64 -7.26
CA PRO A 560 3.97 -2.50 -7.98
C PRO A 560 3.62 -2.79 -9.45
N ASN A 561 4.12 -3.87 -10.03
CA ASN A 561 4.08 -4.17 -11.47
C ASN A 561 2.69 -4.00 -12.10
N LEU A 562 1.66 -4.59 -11.49
CA LEU A 562 0.30 -4.56 -12.02
C LEU A 562 -0.34 -3.17 -11.91
N ARG A 563 -0.02 -2.41 -10.86
CA ARG A 563 -0.45 -1.01 -10.74
C ARG A 563 0.29 -0.10 -11.71
N SER A 564 1.60 -0.30 -11.89
CA SER A 564 2.43 0.44 -12.84
C SER A 564 1.88 0.32 -14.28
N LEU A 565 1.42 -0.89 -14.66
CA LEU A 565 0.73 -1.10 -15.94
C LEU A 565 -0.59 -0.32 -16.03
N MET A 566 -1.40 -0.27 -14.96
CA MET A 566 -2.62 0.56 -14.93
C MET A 566 -2.31 2.05 -15.09
N GLU A 567 -1.28 2.56 -14.38
CA GLU A 567 -0.85 3.96 -14.44
C GLU A 567 -0.36 4.33 -15.85
N CYS A 568 0.38 3.43 -16.50
CA CYS A 568 0.76 3.55 -17.91
C CYS A 568 -0.48 3.60 -18.83
N ASP A 569 -1.44 2.70 -18.65
CA ASP A 569 -2.66 2.66 -19.47
C ASP A 569 -3.54 3.91 -19.28
N MET A 570 -3.63 4.46 -18.07
CA MET A 570 -4.32 5.73 -17.80
C MET A 570 -3.56 6.93 -18.43
N LYS A 571 -2.22 6.89 -18.47
CA LYS A 571 -1.41 7.85 -19.21
C LYS A 571 -1.67 7.77 -20.72
N GLU A 572 -1.79 6.57 -21.30
CA GLU A 572 -2.15 6.36 -22.71
C GLU A 572 -3.58 6.87 -23.05
N VAL A 573 -4.54 6.76 -22.11
CA VAL A 573 -5.86 7.40 -22.26
C VAL A 573 -5.71 8.93 -22.29
N SER A 574 -4.90 9.51 -21.42
CA SER A 574 -4.73 10.98 -21.33
C SER A 574 -4.18 11.64 -22.60
N VAL A 575 -3.47 10.89 -23.45
CA VAL A 575 -2.93 11.33 -24.74
C VAL A 575 -3.74 10.85 -25.95
N GLY A 576 -4.84 10.11 -25.73
CA GLY A 576 -5.73 9.63 -26.79
C GLY A 576 -5.27 8.36 -27.53
N ASN A 577 -4.24 7.67 -27.05
CA ASN A 577 -3.71 6.44 -27.66
C ASN A 577 -4.55 5.19 -27.33
N LYS A 578 -5.19 5.19 -26.15
CA LYS A 578 -6.13 4.14 -25.71
C LYS A 578 -7.48 4.75 -25.34
N SER A 579 -8.55 3.95 -25.38
CA SER A 579 -9.86 4.39 -24.90
C SER A 579 -10.12 4.00 -23.43
N LYS A 580 -10.88 4.81 -22.69
CA LYS A 580 -11.35 4.49 -21.33
C LYS A 580 -11.99 3.09 -21.25
N ALA A 581 -12.82 2.73 -22.23
CA ALA A 581 -13.54 1.46 -22.26
C ALA A 581 -12.62 0.24 -22.44
N GLU A 582 -11.58 0.36 -23.28
CA GLU A 582 -10.56 -0.67 -23.52
C GLU A 582 -9.71 -0.92 -22.26
N VAL A 583 -9.24 0.15 -21.62
CA VAL A 583 -8.45 0.07 -20.38
C VAL A 583 -9.27 -0.53 -19.25
N LEU A 584 -10.52 -0.07 -19.07
CA LEU A 584 -11.45 -0.65 -18.08
C LEU A 584 -11.66 -2.15 -18.32
N ALA A 585 -11.97 -2.57 -19.55
CA ALA A 585 -12.23 -3.97 -19.86
C ALA A 585 -11.01 -4.86 -19.54
N THR A 586 -9.81 -4.47 -19.99
CA THR A 586 -8.58 -5.26 -19.79
C THR A 586 -8.17 -5.31 -18.33
N CYS A 587 -8.11 -4.14 -17.66
CA CYS A 587 -7.72 -4.02 -16.25
C CYS A 587 -8.68 -4.79 -15.33
N LEU A 588 -9.99 -4.62 -15.50
CA LEU A 588 -10.98 -5.26 -14.65
C LEU A 588 -11.06 -6.77 -14.91
N GLN A 589 -10.82 -7.24 -16.13
CA GLN A 589 -10.73 -8.68 -16.42
C GLN A 589 -9.55 -9.33 -15.70
N GLN A 590 -8.35 -8.72 -15.77
CA GLN A 590 -7.16 -9.22 -15.09
C GLN A 590 -7.36 -9.23 -13.56
N MET A 591 -7.81 -8.12 -12.98
CA MET A 591 -8.03 -8.03 -11.53
C MET A 591 -9.17 -8.92 -11.03
N LYS A 592 -10.21 -9.18 -11.85
CA LYS A 592 -11.24 -10.16 -11.52
C LYS A 592 -10.69 -11.58 -11.45
N ALA A 593 -9.73 -11.94 -12.32
CA ALA A 593 -9.07 -13.24 -12.26
C ALA A 593 -8.27 -13.39 -10.95
N CYS A 594 -7.43 -12.42 -10.61
CA CYS A 594 -6.71 -12.40 -9.32
C CYS A 594 -7.66 -12.45 -8.12
N PHE A 595 -8.77 -11.72 -8.17
CA PHE A 595 -9.77 -11.71 -7.09
C PHE A 595 -10.50 -13.05 -6.91
N LEU A 596 -10.84 -13.72 -8.02
CA LEU A 596 -11.46 -15.05 -7.95
C LEU A 596 -10.49 -16.09 -7.38
N ASP A 597 -9.21 -16.01 -7.75
CA ASP A 597 -8.18 -16.86 -7.15
C ASP A 597 -8.00 -16.57 -5.65
N ALA A 598 -7.96 -15.29 -5.25
CA ALA A 598 -7.93 -14.87 -3.84
C ALA A 598 -9.08 -15.46 -3.00
N LYS A 599 -10.27 -15.59 -3.60
CA LYS A 599 -11.43 -16.23 -2.94
C LYS A 599 -11.27 -17.74 -2.78
N VAL A 600 -10.58 -18.42 -3.70
CA VAL A 600 -10.23 -19.85 -3.60
C VAL A 600 -9.16 -20.04 -2.53
N ASN A 601 -8.07 -19.27 -2.61
CA ASN A 601 -6.91 -19.36 -1.73
C ASN A 601 -7.04 -18.59 -0.40
N LYS A 602 -8.26 -18.17 -0.04
CA LYS A 602 -8.61 -17.42 1.18
C LYS A 602 -8.08 -18.01 2.50
N VAL A 603 -7.76 -19.30 2.52
CA VAL A 603 -7.17 -19.98 3.67
C VAL A 603 -5.80 -19.38 4.02
N LYS A 604 -5.03 -18.90 3.03
CA LYS A 604 -3.73 -18.24 3.26
C LYS A 604 -3.83 -16.94 4.05
N LEU A 605 -4.87 -16.14 3.82
CA LEU A 605 -5.16 -14.97 4.67
C LEU A 605 -5.55 -15.38 6.10
N LEU A 606 -6.25 -16.50 6.29
CA LEU A 606 -6.59 -17.01 7.62
C LEU A 606 -5.37 -17.57 8.36
N GLU A 607 -4.46 -18.25 7.65
CA GLU A 607 -3.19 -18.75 8.17
C GLU A 607 -2.28 -17.58 8.58
N ALA A 608 -2.03 -16.62 7.68
CA ALA A 608 -1.18 -15.45 7.97
C ALA A 608 -1.74 -14.58 9.12
N MET A 609 -3.06 -14.35 9.19
CA MET A 609 -3.67 -13.62 10.31
C MET A 609 -3.53 -14.36 11.64
N ALA A 610 -3.58 -15.70 11.64
CA ALA A 610 -3.44 -16.52 12.85
C ALA A 610 -2.01 -16.53 13.44
N ILE A 611 -0.99 -16.11 12.68
CA ILE A 611 0.38 -15.93 13.19
C ILE A 611 0.44 -14.75 14.18
N PHE A 612 -0.37 -13.71 13.96
CA PHE A 612 -0.28 -12.44 14.68
C PHE A 612 -1.47 -12.13 15.59
N PHE A 613 -2.64 -12.74 15.35
CA PHE A 613 -3.89 -12.41 16.02
C PHE A 613 -4.60 -13.66 16.54
N ASN A 614 -5.10 -13.58 17.77
CA ASN A 614 -5.95 -14.62 18.35
C ASN A 614 -7.27 -14.71 17.57
N ARG A 615 -7.76 -15.94 17.35
CA ARG A 615 -9.11 -16.15 16.84
C ARG A 615 -10.13 -15.60 17.84
N SER A 616 -11.20 -15.01 17.34
CA SER A 616 -12.30 -14.54 18.17
C SER A 616 -13.27 -15.67 18.49
N ASP A 617 -13.62 -15.83 19.77
CA ASP A 617 -14.68 -16.77 20.23
C ASP A 617 -16.08 -16.43 19.69
N ARG A 618 -16.23 -15.34 18.93
CA ARG A 618 -17.47 -14.89 18.30
C ARG A 618 -17.87 -15.67 17.05
N SER A 619 -16.99 -16.53 16.53
CA SER A 619 -17.21 -17.24 15.25
C SER A 619 -16.83 -18.73 15.26
N ASN A 620 -17.17 -19.46 16.33
CA ASN A 620 -17.32 -20.92 16.26
C ASN A 620 -18.77 -21.25 15.85
N GLY A 621 -19.08 -20.96 14.58
CA GLY A 621 -20.16 -21.60 13.85
C GLY A 621 -19.53 -22.44 12.73
N ASP A 622 -19.83 -23.74 12.76
CA ASP A 622 -19.25 -24.85 11.99
C ASP A 622 -17.85 -25.38 12.42
N ASP A 623 -17.88 -26.68 12.73
CA ASP A 623 -16.79 -27.67 12.86
C ASP A 623 -15.63 -27.43 13.84
N SER A 624 -15.94 -27.59 15.13
CA SER A 624 -15.14 -28.43 16.04
C SER A 624 -15.98 -28.93 17.23
N SER A 625 -16.07 -30.26 17.40
CA SER A 625 -16.74 -31.00 18.50
C SER A 625 -18.28 -31.02 18.52
N ALA A 626 -18.86 -32.12 18.03
CA ALA A 626 -20.30 -32.41 18.05
C ALA A 626 -20.85 -32.93 19.41
N LEU A 627 -20.32 -32.45 20.54
CA LEU A 627 -20.88 -32.69 21.88
C LEU A 627 -21.03 -31.35 22.63
N GLY A 628 -22.26 -30.81 22.68
CA GLY A 628 -22.57 -29.63 23.48
C GLY A 628 -23.95 -29.01 23.28
N GLU A 629 -24.45 -28.91 22.04
CA GLU A 629 -25.66 -28.09 21.76
C GLU A 629 -26.98 -28.87 21.67
N ASN A 630 -26.95 -30.20 21.53
CA ASN A 630 -28.15 -31.02 21.38
C ASN A 630 -28.86 -31.21 22.72
N VAL A 631 -30.09 -30.74 22.84
CA VAL A 631 -30.90 -30.87 24.06
C VAL A 631 -31.77 -32.13 24.04
N ARG A 632 -32.44 -32.40 22.91
CA ARG A 632 -33.28 -33.60 22.69
C ARG A 632 -33.64 -33.77 21.20
N PRO A 633 -34.08 -34.95 20.74
CA PRO A 633 -34.76 -35.08 19.45
C PRO A 633 -36.02 -34.18 19.36
N CYS A 634 -36.30 -33.64 18.19
CA CYS A 634 -37.46 -32.77 17.96
C CYS A 634 -38.76 -33.59 17.88
N GLY A 635 -39.62 -33.44 18.89
CA GLY A 635 -40.91 -34.15 18.94
C GLY A 635 -41.90 -33.82 17.81
N LEU A 636 -41.72 -32.73 17.07
CA LEU A 636 -42.63 -32.33 15.98
C LEU A 636 -42.31 -33.01 14.63
N CYS A 637 -41.04 -32.97 14.19
CA CYS A 637 -40.61 -33.55 12.91
C CYS A 637 -39.88 -34.89 13.05
N GLN A 638 -39.33 -35.22 14.22
CA GLN A 638 -38.55 -36.42 14.54
C GLN A 638 -37.25 -36.63 13.71
N GLU A 639 -37.06 -35.90 12.61
CA GLU A 639 -35.90 -35.94 11.70
C GLU A 639 -34.71 -35.08 12.16
N ALA A 640 -34.86 -34.24 13.18
CA ALA A 640 -33.87 -33.24 13.59
C ALA A 640 -33.80 -33.06 15.11
N ASN A 641 -32.71 -32.46 15.61
CA ASN A 641 -32.51 -32.17 17.03
C ASN A 641 -33.01 -30.79 17.44
N MET A 642 -33.36 -30.66 18.71
CA MET A 642 -33.64 -29.40 19.39
C MET A 642 -32.35 -28.90 20.04
N VAL A 643 -31.96 -27.66 19.73
CA VAL A 643 -30.70 -27.05 20.19
C VAL A 643 -30.96 -25.78 21.01
N LEU A 644 -30.14 -25.53 22.03
CA LEU A 644 -30.22 -24.31 22.84
C LEU A 644 -29.66 -23.12 22.07
N LYS A 645 -30.42 -22.02 22.02
CA LYS A 645 -30.09 -20.80 21.28
C LYS A 645 -30.34 -19.56 22.14
N LYS A 646 -29.52 -18.53 21.97
CA LYS A 646 -29.73 -17.19 22.55
C LYS A 646 -30.13 -16.22 21.44
N ASN A 647 -31.24 -15.51 21.63
CA ASN A 647 -31.76 -14.57 20.63
C ASN A 647 -31.05 -13.22 20.72
N ARG A 648 -31.24 -12.39 19.67
CA ARG A 648 -30.69 -11.02 19.60
C ARG A 648 -31.13 -10.14 20.78
N ASP A 649 -32.31 -10.40 21.33
CA ASP A 649 -32.87 -9.70 22.50
C ASP A 649 -32.33 -10.23 23.84
N GLY A 650 -31.31 -11.10 23.83
CA GLY A 650 -30.66 -11.67 25.01
C GLY A 650 -31.37 -12.88 25.63
N ASN A 651 -32.64 -13.12 25.31
CA ASN A 651 -33.43 -14.23 25.84
C ASN A 651 -33.04 -15.59 25.23
N PHE A 652 -33.18 -16.67 25.99
CA PHE A 652 -32.87 -18.03 25.55
C PHE A 652 -34.11 -18.80 25.07
N MET A 653 -33.91 -19.71 24.11
CA MET A 653 -34.91 -20.66 23.63
C MET A 653 -34.24 -21.97 23.21
N VAL A 654 -34.99 -23.07 23.20
CA VAL A 654 -34.54 -24.35 22.62
C VAL A 654 -35.35 -24.60 21.34
N GLY A 655 -34.71 -24.55 20.17
CA GLY A 655 -35.38 -24.59 18.87
C GLY A 655 -34.91 -25.73 17.97
N CYS A 656 -35.77 -26.20 17.07
CA CYS A 656 -35.39 -27.23 16.10
C CYS A 656 -34.26 -26.75 15.18
N SER A 657 -33.28 -27.61 14.90
CA SER A 657 -32.22 -27.35 13.92
C SER A 657 -32.75 -27.33 12.48
N GLY A 658 -33.84 -28.05 12.18
CA GLY A 658 -34.53 -28.04 10.89
C GLY A 658 -35.39 -26.80 10.61
N PHE A 659 -35.11 -25.65 11.22
CA PHE A 659 -35.79 -24.37 10.90
C PHE A 659 -35.23 -23.80 9.57
N PRO A 660 -36.05 -23.25 8.65
CA PRO A 660 -37.46 -22.86 8.80
C PRO A 660 -38.52 -23.94 8.53
N GLN A 661 -38.13 -25.14 8.08
CA GLN A 661 -39.04 -26.23 7.68
C GLN A 661 -39.80 -26.80 8.89
N CYS A 662 -39.13 -26.92 10.04
CA CYS A 662 -39.71 -27.23 11.33
C CYS A 662 -39.60 -26.02 12.27
N ARG A 663 -40.74 -25.49 12.73
CA ARG A 663 -40.80 -24.32 13.63
C ARG A 663 -40.97 -24.67 15.11
N ASN A 664 -40.67 -25.91 15.50
CA ASN A 664 -40.79 -26.34 16.89
C ASN A 664 -39.79 -25.59 17.78
N ALA A 665 -40.27 -24.99 18.87
CA ALA A 665 -39.45 -24.25 19.82
C ALA A 665 -40.05 -24.28 21.23
N VAL A 666 -39.20 -24.46 22.23
CA VAL A 666 -39.49 -24.31 23.66
C VAL A 666 -38.87 -23.00 24.11
N TRP A 667 -39.70 -22.07 24.55
CA TRP A 667 -39.25 -20.76 25.03
C TRP A 667 -38.96 -20.81 26.53
N LEU A 668 -37.81 -20.28 26.94
CA LEU A 668 -37.36 -20.33 28.34
C LEU A 668 -37.84 -19.10 29.13
N PRO A 669 -37.84 -19.14 30.48
CA PRO A 669 -38.23 -17.99 31.30
C PRO A 669 -37.44 -16.72 30.94
N GLY A 670 -38.10 -15.57 30.91
CA GLY A 670 -37.44 -14.26 30.74
C GLY A 670 -36.23 -14.02 31.68
N PRO A 671 -36.30 -14.38 32.98
CA PRO A 671 -35.21 -14.14 33.95
C PRO A 671 -33.90 -14.91 33.71
N VAL A 672 -33.81 -15.80 32.72
CA VAL A 672 -32.58 -16.59 32.47
C VAL A 672 -31.43 -15.63 32.10
N LEU A 673 -30.34 -15.69 32.88
CA LEU A 673 -29.09 -14.96 32.64
C LEU A 673 -28.10 -15.81 31.84
N GLU A 674 -27.92 -17.05 32.27
CA GLU A 674 -27.07 -18.07 31.64
C GLU A 674 -27.85 -19.39 31.59
N ALA A 675 -27.66 -20.15 30.50
CA ALA A 675 -28.18 -21.50 30.33
C ALA A 675 -27.13 -22.34 29.60
N THR A 676 -26.74 -23.48 30.19
CA THR A 676 -25.70 -24.36 29.64
C THR A 676 -26.19 -25.80 29.67
N ILE A 677 -26.08 -26.53 28.56
CA ILE A 677 -26.47 -27.95 28.51
C ILE A 677 -25.43 -28.77 29.29
N THR A 678 -25.89 -29.77 30.03
CA THR A 678 -25.04 -30.66 30.83
C THR A 678 -25.09 -32.08 30.29
N ASN A 679 -24.11 -32.91 30.65
CA ASN A 679 -24.08 -34.33 30.30
C ASN A 679 -25.11 -35.17 31.08
N ASN A 680 -25.86 -34.57 32.02
CA ASN A 680 -26.90 -35.27 32.78
C ASN A 680 -28.16 -35.45 31.93
N ILE A 681 -28.67 -36.67 31.87
CA ILE A 681 -29.88 -37.02 31.10
C ILE A 681 -31.08 -37.10 32.06
N CYS A 682 -32.23 -36.58 31.64
CA CYS A 682 -33.48 -36.70 32.38
C CYS A 682 -34.05 -38.12 32.32
N ASN A 683 -34.15 -38.77 33.47
CA ASN A 683 -34.70 -40.13 33.60
C ASN A 683 -36.22 -40.24 33.36
N SER A 684 -36.93 -39.11 33.28
CA SER A 684 -38.40 -39.06 33.22
C SER A 684 -39.00 -38.70 31.86
N CYS A 685 -38.18 -38.25 30.89
CA CYS A 685 -38.70 -37.70 29.62
C CYS A 685 -38.35 -38.58 28.43
N THR A 686 -39.37 -39.02 27.70
CA THR A 686 -39.25 -39.76 26.44
C THR A 686 -39.96 -39.02 25.29
N PRO A 687 -39.60 -39.26 24.01
CA PRO A 687 -38.37 -39.93 23.58
C PRO A 687 -37.13 -39.13 24.02
N GLY A 688 -36.13 -39.87 24.50
CA GLY A 688 -34.84 -39.34 24.97
C GLY A 688 -33.69 -39.72 24.03
N PRO A 689 -32.44 -39.34 24.37
CA PRO A 689 -32.06 -38.61 25.58
C PRO A 689 -32.61 -37.17 25.59
N VAL A 690 -32.94 -36.68 26.78
CA VAL A 690 -33.20 -35.25 27.04
C VAL A 690 -32.15 -34.77 28.03
N TYR A 691 -31.22 -33.95 27.58
CA TYR A 691 -30.15 -33.41 28.42
C TYR A 691 -30.67 -32.29 29.32
N LEU A 692 -30.25 -32.29 30.58
CA LEU A 692 -30.57 -31.27 31.56
C LEU A 692 -29.76 -30.00 31.29
N ILE A 693 -30.39 -28.84 31.48
CA ILE A 693 -29.78 -27.53 31.30
C ILE A 693 -29.54 -26.91 32.67
N GLN A 694 -28.30 -26.50 32.95
CA GLN A 694 -27.98 -25.67 34.10
C GLN A 694 -28.39 -24.23 33.79
N PHE A 695 -29.44 -23.76 34.47
CA PHE A 695 -29.91 -22.40 34.44
C PHE A 695 -29.29 -21.60 35.58
N LYS A 696 -29.08 -20.31 35.31
CA LYS A 696 -28.81 -19.27 36.29
C LYS A 696 -29.72 -18.09 35.98
N PHE A 697 -30.52 -17.68 36.95
CA PHE A 697 -31.53 -16.64 36.81
C PHE A 697 -31.05 -15.30 37.37
N ARG A 698 -31.63 -14.19 36.90
CA ARG A 698 -31.47 -12.88 37.53
C ARG A 698 -32.28 -12.86 38.82
N GLN A 699 -31.61 -12.81 39.97
CA GLN A 699 -32.23 -13.00 41.30
C GLN A 699 -33.37 -12.00 41.61
N LEU A 700 -33.31 -10.78 41.07
CA LEU A 700 -34.34 -9.76 41.24
C LEU A 700 -35.58 -9.95 40.33
N GLU A 701 -35.53 -10.91 39.40
CA GLU A 701 -36.58 -11.18 38.42
C GLU A 701 -37.27 -12.55 38.63
N ILE A 702 -36.89 -13.32 39.65
CA ILE A 702 -37.56 -14.55 40.06
C ILE A 702 -38.29 -14.38 41.41
N PRO A 703 -39.41 -15.08 41.66
CA PRO A 703 -40.14 -14.95 42.92
C PRO A 703 -39.33 -15.42 44.14
N PRO A 704 -39.59 -14.87 45.35
CA PRO A 704 -38.99 -15.37 46.58
C PRO A 704 -39.29 -16.88 46.77
N GLY A 705 -38.24 -17.66 47.01
CA GLY A 705 -38.32 -19.12 47.18
C GLY A 705 -37.75 -19.95 46.02
N PHE A 706 -37.51 -19.34 44.85
CA PHE A 706 -36.83 -20.01 43.73
C PHE A 706 -35.31 -19.87 43.84
N ASN A 707 -34.57 -20.93 43.46
CA ASN A 707 -33.11 -20.89 43.47
C ASN A 707 -32.57 -20.12 42.25
N VAL A 708 -31.56 -19.28 42.47
CA VAL A 708 -30.83 -18.57 41.43
C VAL A 708 -30.16 -19.53 40.45
N ASN A 709 -29.68 -20.70 40.93
CA ASN A 709 -29.13 -21.76 40.09
C ASN A 709 -30.06 -22.98 40.11
N HIS A 710 -30.47 -23.46 38.94
CA HIS A 710 -31.39 -24.61 38.80
C HIS A 710 -30.93 -25.54 37.68
N LEU A 711 -30.76 -26.83 37.96
CA LEU A 711 -30.50 -27.84 36.94
C LEU A 711 -31.83 -28.42 36.49
N GLY A 712 -32.29 -28.06 35.29
CA GLY A 712 -33.67 -28.30 34.89
C GLY A 712 -33.90 -29.00 33.55
N CYS A 713 -35.07 -29.62 33.43
CA CYS A 713 -35.47 -30.40 32.25
C CYS A 713 -36.52 -29.68 31.40
N ILE A 714 -36.16 -29.31 30.18
CA ILE A 714 -37.10 -28.76 29.19
C ILE A 714 -38.02 -29.81 28.54
N GLY A 715 -37.92 -31.08 28.97
CA GLY A 715 -38.73 -32.18 28.48
C GLY A 715 -40.19 -32.16 28.97
N GLY A 716 -40.53 -31.27 29.91
CA GLY A 716 -41.89 -31.07 30.44
C GLY A 716 -42.13 -31.67 31.83
N CYS A 717 -41.17 -32.37 32.43
CA CYS A 717 -41.28 -32.93 33.78
C CYS A 717 -40.80 -31.99 34.91
N ASP A 718 -40.25 -30.83 34.56
CA ASP A 718 -39.68 -29.88 35.53
C ASP A 718 -40.72 -28.85 35.95
N GLU A 719 -41.29 -29.07 37.13
CA GLU A 719 -42.31 -28.20 37.70
C GLU A 719 -41.76 -26.81 38.09
N THR A 720 -40.47 -26.69 38.41
CA THR A 720 -39.84 -25.40 38.75
C THR A 720 -39.72 -24.52 37.51
N LEU A 721 -39.26 -25.08 36.38
CA LEU A 721 -39.26 -24.38 35.10
C LEU A 721 -40.67 -24.06 34.62
N ARG A 722 -41.64 -24.98 34.80
CA ARG A 722 -43.04 -24.75 34.41
C ARG A 722 -43.63 -23.54 35.15
N GLN A 723 -43.45 -23.47 36.46
CA GLN A 723 -43.89 -22.35 37.29
C GLN A 723 -43.15 -21.04 36.94
N LEU A 724 -41.85 -21.07 36.70
CA LEU A 724 -41.10 -19.87 36.29
C LEU A 724 -41.53 -19.35 34.91
N ILE A 725 -41.87 -20.23 33.97
CA ILE A 725 -42.46 -19.85 32.66
C ILE A 725 -43.84 -19.19 32.85
N GLU A 726 -44.68 -19.74 33.73
CA GLU A 726 -46.03 -19.20 34.00
C GLU A 726 -45.99 -17.84 34.71
N ILE A 727 -45.12 -17.69 35.72
CA ILE A 727 -45.03 -16.48 36.56
C ILE A 727 -44.26 -15.35 35.85
N CYS A 728 -43.11 -15.66 35.27
CA CYS A 728 -42.19 -14.65 34.72
C CYS A 728 -42.40 -14.42 33.22
N GLY A 729 -43.19 -15.27 32.56
CA GLY A 729 -43.38 -15.28 31.12
C GLY A 729 -42.15 -15.76 30.35
N THR A 730 -42.34 -15.94 29.04
CA THR A 730 -41.27 -16.21 28.09
C THR A 730 -40.83 -14.92 27.40
N GLY A 731 -39.56 -14.85 27.00
CA GLY A 731 -38.91 -13.65 26.45
C GLY A 731 -39.35 -13.19 25.06
N SER A 732 -40.65 -13.27 24.73
CA SER A 732 -41.22 -12.80 23.46
C SER A 732 -42.71 -12.44 23.59
N ARG A 733 -43.02 -11.15 23.73
CA ARG A 733 -44.33 -10.57 23.39
C ARG A 733 -44.17 -9.32 22.53
N VAL A 734 -44.35 -9.51 21.22
CA VAL A 734 -44.80 -8.41 20.36
C VAL A 734 -46.30 -8.22 20.62
N GLN A 735 -46.69 -7.09 21.23
CA GLN A 735 -48.08 -6.64 21.23
C GLN A 735 -48.16 -5.20 20.74
N ALA A 736 -48.87 -5.01 19.63
CA ALA A 736 -49.16 -3.70 19.07
C ALA A 736 -50.11 -2.91 19.98
N ARG A 737 -49.90 -1.60 20.11
CA ARG A 737 -50.83 -0.70 20.80
C ARG A 737 -52.05 -0.44 19.92
N GLY A 738 -53.21 -0.92 20.34
CA GLY A 738 -54.53 -0.45 19.90
C GLY A 738 -55.43 -0.24 21.11
N ARG A 739 -55.91 0.99 21.35
CA ARG A 739 -56.90 1.28 22.40
C ARG A 739 -58.33 1.05 21.85
N PRO A 740 -59.32 0.71 22.71
CA PRO A 740 -60.61 0.15 22.29
C PRO A 740 -61.67 1.24 22.05
N PRO A 741 -62.93 0.86 21.71
CA PRO A 741 -63.91 0.73 22.80
C PRO A 741 -64.95 -0.41 22.68
N THR A 742 -65.50 -0.78 23.86
CA THR A 742 -66.88 -1.23 24.15
C THR A 742 -67.53 -2.42 23.42
N THR A 743 -67.59 -3.55 24.14
CA THR A 743 -68.80 -4.33 24.50
C THR A 743 -70.09 -4.21 23.67
N THR A 744 -70.53 -5.33 23.09
CA THR A 744 -71.91 -5.88 23.23
C THR A 744 -71.91 -7.39 22.99
N SER A 745 -72.97 -8.08 23.40
CA SER A 745 -72.99 -9.53 23.64
C SER A 745 -73.72 -10.36 22.57
N SER A 746 -73.42 -11.67 22.61
CA SER A 746 -74.37 -12.81 22.46
C SER A 746 -75.08 -13.07 21.11
N ASN A 747 -74.72 -14.20 20.48
CA ASN A 747 -75.59 -15.34 20.05
C ASN A 747 -75.34 -15.88 18.62
N GLY A 748 -75.34 -17.22 18.48
CA GLY A 748 -75.58 -17.93 17.21
C GLY A 748 -74.45 -18.85 16.68
N PRO A 749 -74.62 -20.18 16.70
CA PRO A 749 -73.77 -21.16 16.00
C PRO A 749 -74.48 -21.72 14.72
N PRO A 750 -74.12 -22.90 14.15
CA PRO A 750 -73.07 -23.08 13.14
C PRO A 750 -73.60 -23.71 11.81
N THR A 751 -72.78 -23.73 10.73
CA THR A 751 -73.11 -24.51 9.50
C THR A 751 -71.89 -25.11 8.77
N THR A 752 -71.60 -26.38 9.10
CA THR A 752 -71.58 -27.55 8.18
C THR A 752 -71.10 -27.42 6.71
N THR A 753 -69.92 -28.03 6.40
CA THR A 753 -69.65 -29.12 5.39
C THR A 753 -70.06 -28.98 3.90
N PRO A 754 -69.51 -29.77 2.91
CA PRO A 754 -68.83 -31.08 3.05
C PRO A 754 -67.53 -31.34 2.23
N SER A 755 -67.02 -32.56 2.44
CA SER A 755 -66.01 -33.34 1.70
C SER A 755 -66.43 -33.66 0.23
N ASN A 756 -65.68 -34.33 -0.67
CA ASN A 756 -64.60 -35.34 -0.64
C ASN A 756 -64.00 -35.44 -2.10
N PRO A 757 -63.25 -36.47 -2.57
CA PRO A 757 -62.03 -37.14 -2.07
C PRO A 757 -60.87 -37.24 -3.14
N GLN A 758 -59.71 -37.79 -2.70
CA GLN A 758 -58.77 -38.66 -3.45
C GLN A 758 -58.27 -38.31 -4.88
N ARG A 759 -56.94 -38.14 -5.02
CA ARG A 759 -56.11 -39.03 -5.87
C ARG A 759 -54.61 -38.94 -5.53
N SER A 760 -54.00 -40.08 -5.29
CA SER A 760 -52.54 -40.25 -5.14
C SER A 760 -51.87 -40.41 -6.51
N ASN A 761 -50.67 -39.84 -6.68
CA ASN A 761 -49.71 -40.29 -7.69
C ASN A 761 -48.29 -39.86 -7.32
N SER A 762 -47.45 -40.82 -6.92
CA SER A 762 -46.03 -40.63 -6.62
C SER A 762 -45.20 -40.68 -7.91
N ARG A 763 -44.36 -39.66 -8.14
CA ARG A 763 -43.32 -39.70 -9.17
C ARG A 763 -42.01 -40.16 -8.52
N GLN A 764 -41.57 -41.38 -8.83
CA GLN A 764 -40.23 -41.86 -8.47
C GLN A 764 -39.20 -41.33 -9.49
N ALA A 765 -38.04 -40.90 -9.00
CA ALA A 765 -36.93 -40.44 -9.84
C ALA A 765 -36.15 -41.65 -10.43
N PRO A 766 -35.55 -41.51 -11.63
CA PRO A 766 -34.71 -42.56 -12.21
C PRO A 766 -33.38 -42.75 -11.46
N CYS A 767 -32.83 -43.96 -11.53
CA CYS A 767 -31.55 -44.31 -10.94
C CYS A 767 -30.39 -43.50 -11.56
N ILE A 768 -29.56 -42.85 -10.75
CA ILE A 768 -28.49 -41.94 -11.23
C ILE A 768 -27.36 -42.61 -12.05
N TYR A 769 -27.22 -43.93 -12.01
CA TYR A 769 -26.16 -44.65 -12.74
C TYR A 769 -26.59 -45.18 -14.13
N CYS A 770 -27.88 -45.47 -14.32
CA CYS A 770 -28.41 -46.05 -15.57
C CYS A 770 -29.65 -45.33 -16.13
N TYR A 771 -30.15 -44.32 -15.42
CA TYR A 771 -31.31 -43.49 -15.76
C TYR A 771 -32.65 -44.23 -15.97
N GLN A 772 -32.76 -45.47 -15.47
CA GLN A 772 -34.01 -46.23 -15.46
C GLN A 772 -34.77 -46.09 -14.14
N THR A 773 -36.10 -46.05 -14.21
CA THR A 773 -37.01 -46.08 -13.05
C THR A 773 -37.38 -47.51 -12.67
N GLY A 774 -37.34 -47.86 -11.38
CA GLY A 774 -37.79 -49.17 -10.88
C GLY A 774 -36.87 -49.85 -9.86
N HIS A 775 -35.70 -49.26 -9.55
CA HIS A 775 -34.79 -49.70 -8.49
C HIS A 775 -34.05 -48.50 -7.89
N ALA A 776 -33.58 -48.63 -6.64
CA ALA A 776 -32.74 -47.62 -6.01
C ALA A 776 -31.30 -47.67 -6.56
N SER A 777 -30.59 -46.55 -6.52
CA SER A 777 -29.23 -46.45 -7.08
C SER A 777 -28.16 -47.23 -6.31
N THR A 778 -28.50 -47.79 -5.16
CA THR A 778 -27.72 -48.76 -4.39
C THR A 778 -27.65 -50.13 -5.06
N ASP A 779 -28.69 -50.53 -5.80
CA ASP A 779 -28.92 -51.90 -6.27
C ASP A 779 -28.82 -52.01 -7.81
N CYS A 780 -28.05 -51.12 -8.43
CA CYS A 780 -27.93 -51.06 -9.89
C CYS A 780 -27.08 -52.22 -10.45
N PRO A 781 -27.62 -53.11 -11.31
CA PRO A 781 -26.91 -54.30 -11.79
C PRO A 781 -25.64 -54.02 -12.60
N SER A 782 -25.51 -52.80 -13.15
CA SER A 782 -24.35 -52.34 -13.92
C SER A 782 -23.06 -52.23 -13.11
N ARG A 783 -23.10 -52.45 -11.79
CA ARG A 783 -21.97 -52.25 -10.87
C ARG A 783 -21.12 -53.51 -10.60
N ILE A 784 -21.41 -54.64 -11.27
CA ILE A 784 -20.70 -55.92 -11.07
C ILE A 784 -20.24 -56.50 -12.42
N SER A 785 -19.04 -56.13 -12.87
CA SER A 785 -18.13 -56.91 -13.74
C SER A 785 -16.89 -56.10 -14.16
N ALA A 786 -15.73 -56.30 -13.50
CA ALA A 786 -14.37 -56.16 -14.07
C ALA A 786 -13.26 -56.36 -13.01
N THR A 787 -12.93 -57.62 -12.72
CA THR A 787 -11.59 -58.09 -12.32
C THR A 787 -11.20 -59.18 -13.35
N ARG A 788 -9.95 -59.46 -13.73
CA ARG A 788 -8.60 -59.09 -13.28
C ARG A 788 -7.60 -59.48 -14.41
N HIS A 789 -6.37 -58.95 -14.39
CA HIS A 789 -5.06 -59.56 -14.78
C HIS A 789 -4.09 -58.40 -15.18
N VAL A 790 -3.02 -58.01 -14.48
CA VAL A 790 -1.98 -58.62 -13.60
C VAL A 790 -0.70 -59.04 -14.34
N GLN A 791 0.34 -58.21 -14.17
CA GLN A 791 1.75 -58.53 -13.87
C GLN A 791 2.49 -57.17 -13.75
N SER A 792 3.45 -56.87 -12.86
CA SER A 792 3.85 -57.30 -11.51
C SER A 792 5.25 -56.71 -11.29
N HIS A 793 5.47 -55.84 -10.30
CA HIS A 793 6.65 -55.82 -9.41
C HIS A 793 6.68 -54.58 -8.49
N GLY A 794 7.26 -54.74 -7.30
CA GLY A 794 7.87 -53.65 -6.53
C GLY A 794 6.98 -52.96 -5.50
N MET A 795 7.02 -53.44 -4.26
CA MET A 795 6.77 -52.58 -3.09
C MET A 795 7.82 -51.46 -3.08
N ASN A 796 7.45 -50.23 -2.72
CA ASN A 796 8.42 -49.21 -2.36
C ASN A 796 8.14 -48.68 -0.94
N GLN A 797 9.21 -48.60 -0.14
CA GLN A 797 9.14 -48.35 1.29
C GLN A 797 9.02 -46.85 1.61
N GLN A 798 8.66 -46.56 2.86
CA GLN A 798 8.82 -45.22 3.43
C GLN A 798 10.32 -44.88 3.48
N ASN A 799 10.75 -43.85 2.75
CA ASN A 799 12.08 -43.28 2.92
C ASN A 799 12.05 -42.30 4.10
N GLY A 800 12.60 -42.74 5.25
CA GLY A 800 13.02 -41.82 6.30
C GLY A 800 14.29 -41.06 5.89
N GLU A 801 14.46 -39.85 6.41
CA GLU A 801 15.64 -39.03 6.15
C GLU A 801 16.91 -39.69 6.70
N SER A 802 17.93 -39.88 5.85
CA SER A 802 19.22 -40.46 6.22
C SER A 802 20.07 -39.46 6.99
N SER A 803 19.92 -39.42 8.32
CA SER A 803 20.78 -38.63 9.21
C SER A 803 22.20 -39.22 9.24
N ILE A 804 23.20 -38.44 8.84
CA ILE A 804 24.62 -38.83 8.92
C ILE A 804 25.17 -38.45 10.30
N PRO A 805 25.74 -39.40 11.08
CA PRO A 805 26.34 -39.09 12.37
C PRO A 805 27.69 -38.37 12.19
N CYS A 806 27.93 -37.36 13.02
CA CYS A 806 29.19 -36.62 13.06
C CYS A 806 30.35 -37.55 13.45
N SER A 807 31.38 -37.69 12.59
CA SER A 807 32.52 -38.58 12.90
C SER A 807 33.38 -38.11 14.09
N THR A 808 33.25 -36.85 14.49
CA THR A 808 33.98 -36.25 15.64
C THR A 808 33.28 -36.43 16.99
N CYS A 809 31.93 -36.45 17.05
CA CYS A 809 31.19 -36.46 18.32
C CYS A 809 29.89 -37.28 18.31
N GLY A 810 29.58 -38.02 17.24
CA GLY A 810 28.45 -38.95 17.15
C GLY A 810 27.05 -38.35 16.97
N THR A 811 26.87 -37.04 17.20
CA THR A 811 25.57 -36.37 17.06
C THR A 811 25.11 -36.30 15.59
N PRO A 812 23.78 -36.30 15.32
CA PRO A 812 23.26 -36.14 13.96
C PRO A 812 23.72 -34.82 13.32
N CYS A 813 24.20 -34.90 12.08
CA CYS A 813 24.53 -33.71 11.29
C CYS A 813 23.30 -33.17 10.56
N VAL A 814 23.24 -31.85 10.42
CA VAL A 814 22.17 -31.15 9.71
C VAL A 814 22.64 -30.84 8.29
N LEU A 815 21.81 -31.15 7.29
CA LEU A 815 22.05 -30.80 5.89
C LEU A 815 21.71 -29.31 5.68
N ARG A 816 22.67 -28.55 5.16
CA ARG A 816 22.60 -27.11 4.88
C ARG A 816 23.01 -26.84 3.43
N THR A 817 22.68 -25.65 2.92
CA THR A 817 23.06 -25.20 1.57
C THR A 817 23.99 -24.01 1.68
N ALA A 818 25.12 -24.02 0.98
CA ALA A 818 26.10 -22.94 1.02
C ALA A 818 25.64 -21.74 0.17
N ASN A 819 25.87 -20.53 0.67
CA ASN A 819 25.55 -19.27 -0.02
C ASN A 819 26.79 -18.47 -0.45
N THR A 820 28.00 -18.98 -0.22
CA THR A 820 29.25 -18.31 -0.62
C THR A 820 29.42 -18.29 -2.13
N ALA A 821 29.98 -17.21 -2.68
CA ALA A 821 30.05 -16.96 -4.13
C ALA A 821 30.61 -18.13 -4.97
N ASN A 822 31.57 -18.88 -4.42
CA ASN A 822 32.23 -20.01 -5.11
C ASN A 822 31.54 -21.37 -4.92
N ASN A 823 30.57 -21.49 -4.00
CA ASN A 823 29.90 -22.77 -3.69
C ASN A 823 28.37 -22.64 -3.58
N ARG A 824 27.81 -21.56 -4.13
CA ARG A 824 26.39 -21.19 -3.98
C ARG A 824 25.47 -22.32 -4.47
N GLY A 825 24.57 -22.79 -3.61
CA GLY A 825 23.66 -23.89 -3.89
C GLY A 825 24.20 -25.30 -3.61
N ARG A 826 25.49 -25.48 -3.29
CA ARG A 826 26.03 -26.80 -2.90
C ARG A 826 25.59 -27.15 -1.48
N LYS A 827 25.21 -28.41 -1.24
CA LYS A 827 24.81 -28.88 0.10
C LYS A 827 25.95 -29.50 0.89
N PHE A 828 25.91 -29.30 2.21
CA PHE A 828 26.88 -29.83 3.16
C PHE A 828 26.21 -30.26 4.46
N TYR A 829 26.81 -31.22 5.14
CA TYR A 829 26.48 -31.62 6.50
C TYR A 829 27.36 -30.83 7.48
N SER A 830 26.73 -30.22 8.49
CA SER A 830 27.42 -29.63 9.64
C SER A 830 27.00 -30.33 10.94
N CYS A 831 27.87 -30.33 11.95
CA CYS A 831 27.44 -30.72 13.29
C CYS A 831 26.32 -29.81 13.81
N SER A 832 25.47 -30.35 14.68
CA SER A 832 24.45 -29.62 15.43
C SER A 832 24.97 -29.02 16.75
N SER A 833 26.12 -29.50 17.24
CA SER A 833 26.78 -28.97 18.46
C SER A 833 27.69 -27.78 18.12
N GLN A 834 27.47 -26.64 18.77
CA GLN A 834 28.27 -25.41 18.58
C GLN A 834 29.75 -25.57 18.95
N ALA A 835 30.13 -26.60 19.72
CA ALA A 835 31.51 -26.91 20.08
C ALA A 835 32.23 -27.83 19.07
N CYS A 836 31.60 -28.19 17.95
CA CYS A 836 32.13 -29.19 17.01
C CYS A 836 32.15 -28.68 15.55
N ASN A 837 33.35 -28.45 15.03
CA ASN A 837 33.58 -27.91 13.68
C ASN A 837 33.53 -29.00 12.57
N PHE A 838 32.75 -30.07 12.74
CA PHE A 838 32.63 -31.09 11.70
C PHE A 838 31.83 -30.57 10.50
N PHE A 839 32.42 -30.76 9.31
CA PHE A 839 31.92 -30.31 8.03
C PHE A 839 32.22 -31.34 6.94
N ALA A 840 31.23 -31.67 6.10
CA ALA A 840 31.43 -32.50 4.91
C ALA A 840 30.42 -32.14 3.80
N TRP A 841 30.87 -31.98 2.56
CA TRP A 841 29.96 -31.76 1.43
C TRP A 841 29.13 -33.04 1.13
N GLU A 842 27.87 -32.86 0.70
CA GLU A 842 26.93 -33.96 0.38
C GLU A 842 27.45 -34.85 -0.78
N ASP A 843 28.09 -34.22 -1.77
CA ASP A 843 28.70 -34.90 -2.93
C ASP A 843 29.94 -35.73 -2.55
N ASN A 844 30.76 -35.25 -1.61
CA ASN A 844 31.94 -35.96 -1.12
C ASN A 844 31.62 -37.25 -0.34
N LEU A 845 30.42 -37.37 0.24
CA LEU A 845 30.01 -38.55 1.00
C LEU A 845 29.35 -39.63 0.13
N ASN A 846 28.82 -39.25 -1.04
CA ASN A 846 28.23 -40.19 -1.99
C ASN A 846 29.28 -40.91 -2.86
N ASN A 847 30.52 -40.39 -2.96
CA ASN A 847 31.65 -41.07 -3.59
C ASN A 847 32.40 -41.96 -2.59
N GLY A 848 31.87 -43.18 -2.37
CA GLY A 848 32.43 -44.12 -1.41
C GLY A 848 33.85 -44.61 -1.73
N SER A 849 34.86 -44.06 -1.03
CA SER A 849 36.16 -44.72 -0.83
C SER A 849 36.86 -44.21 0.45
N ALA A 850 37.41 -45.15 1.24
CA ALA A 850 37.95 -44.91 2.59
C ALA A 850 39.44 -44.47 2.57
N PRO A 851 39.99 -43.91 3.67
CA PRO A 851 41.16 -43.01 3.62
C PRO A 851 42.53 -43.70 3.72
N ARG A 852 43.57 -43.06 3.16
CA ARG A 852 44.99 -43.35 3.46
C ARG A 852 45.90 -42.10 3.48
N SER A 853 46.61 -41.96 4.60
CA SER A 853 47.98 -41.40 4.81
C SER A 853 48.64 -40.50 3.74
N ALA A 854 49.14 -39.34 4.19
CA ALA A 854 50.05 -38.43 3.48
C ALA A 854 51.56 -38.84 3.62
N PRO A 855 52.57 -38.11 3.08
CA PRO A 855 52.59 -37.04 2.06
C PRO A 855 53.72 -37.13 0.96
N ARG A 856 53.76 -36.14 0.04
CA ARG A 856 54.88 -35.70 -0.88
C ARG A 856 55.09 -36.46 -2.23
N PRO A 857 55.77 -35.83 -3.25
CA PRO A 857 55.63 -34.45 -3.76
C PRO A 857 55.67 -34.31 -5.31
N ASN A 858 55.37 -33.11 -5.85
CA ASN A 858 55.71 -32.55 -7.19
C ASN A 858 55.36 -33.33 -8.49
N MET A 859 54.62 -32.68 -9.40
CA MET A 859 55.17 -32.07 -10.64
C MET A 859 54.13 -31.30 -11.47
N SER A 860 54.61 -30.27 -12.21
CA SER A 860 54.03 -29.56 -13.38
C SER A 860 52.88 -30.28 -14.13
N ASN A 861 51.80 -29.66 -14.61
CA ASN A 861 51.70 -28.60 -15.64
C ASN A 861 50.18 -28.31 -15.89
N SER A 862 49.69 -27.26 -16.58
CA SER A 862 50.27 -26.02 -17.15
C SER A 862 49.17 -24.94 -17.29
N ALA A 863 49.41 -23.84 -18.02
CA ALA A 863 48.44 -22.75 -18.25
C ALA A 863 47.93 -22.64 -19.71
N SER A 864 46.71 -22.10 -19.89
CA SER A 864 46.32 -21.38 -21.12
C SER A 864 45.18 -20.38 -20.87
N ASN A 865 45.40 -19.12 -21.23
CA ASN A 865 44.43 -18.00 -21.14
C ASN A 865 43.43 -17.99 -22.32
N PRO A 866 42.23 -17.41 -22.15
CA PRO A 866 41.28 -17.20 -23.24
C PRO A 866 41.61 -15.95 -24.08
N SER A 867 41.32 -15.99 -25.39
CA SER A 867 41.56 -14.88 -26.32
C SER A 867 40.27 -14.18 -26.75
N ARG A 868 40.31 -12.84 -26.82
CA ARG A 868 39.20 -11.96 -27.24
C ARG A 868 38.97 -12.02 -28.76
N ARG A 869 37.71 -11.85 -29.20
CA ARG A 869 37.33 -10.87 -30.24
C ARG A 869 35.80 -10.67 -30.28
N GLY A 870 35.37 -9.49 -30.75
CA GLY A 870 33.95 -9.12 -30.86
C GLY A 870 33.57 -8.70 -32.28
N GLY A 871 32.32 -8.27 -32.48
CA GLY A 871 31.80 -7.77 -33.75
C GLY A 871 30.56 -6.90 -33.59
N ARG A 872 30.42 -5.87 -34.44
CA ARG A 872 29.22 -5.01 -34.59
C ARG A 872 28.38 -5.49 -35.78
N GLY A 873 27.06 -5.32 -35.72
CA GLY A 873 26.13 -5.51 -36.85
C GLY A 873 24.83 -4.70 -36.66
N ARG A 874 24.25 -4.20 -37.75
CA ARG A 874 23.01 -3.38 -37.76
C ARG A 874 21.74 -4.24 -37.92
N GLY A 875 20.57 -3.70 -37.57
CA GLY A 875 19.30 -4.43 -37.48
C GLY A 875 18.40 -4.45 -38.74
N VAL A 876 17.23 -5.08 -38.59
CA VAL A 876 16.10 -5.18 -39.54
C VAL A 876 14.75 -5.16 -38.76
N GLN A 877 13.65 -4.86 -39.44
CA GLN A 877 12.30 -4.55 -38.91
C GLN A 877 11.41 -5.78 -38.59
N ASN A 878 10.40 -5.53 -37.74
CA ASN A 878 9.07 -6.16 -37.57
C ASN A 878 8.76 -7.56 -38.16
N ALA A 879 8.34 -8.47 -37.27
CA ALA A 879 7.10 -9.24 -37.40
C ALA A 879 6.64 -9.74 -36.02
N GLY A 880 5.33 -9.72 -35.73
CA GLY A 880 4.81 -10.00 -34.38
C GLY A 880 4.64 -11.49 -34.07
N ARG A 881 4.79 -11.84 -32.79
CA ARG A 881 4.19 -13.00 -32.12
C ARG A 881 3.98 -12.67 -30.65
N ALA A 882 2.81 -13.02 -30.11
CA ALA A 882 2.62 -13.06 -28.67
C ALA A 882 3.53 -14.16 -28.09
N ALA A 883 4.23 -13.85 -27.00
CA ALA A 883 5.09 -14.77 -26.27
C ALA A 883 4.99 -14.44 -24.78
N ASP A 884 5.04 -15.48 -23.95
CA ASP A 884 4.92 -15.36 -22.49
C ASP A 884 5.98 -14.44 -21.90
N VAL A 885 5.53 -13.50 -21.06
CA VAL A 885 6.42 -12.59 -20.33
C VAL A 885 6.78 -13.23 -18.99
N THR A 886 7.95 -13.84 -18.90
CA THR A 886 8.59 -14.15 -17.62
C THR A 886 9.21 -12.89 -17.04
N PHE A 887 8.72 -12.47 -15.87
CA PHE A 887 9.14 -11.24 -15.20
C PHE A 887 10.44 -11.43 -14.41
N VAL A 888 11.24 -10.36 -14.32
CA VAL A 888 12.52 -10.31 -13.59
C VAL A 888 12.47 -9.14 -12.61
N SER A 889 12.86 -9.34 -11.35
CA SER A 889 12.92 -8.28 -10.34
C SER A 889 14.24 -7.49 -10.40
N ALA A 890 14.28 -6.33 -9.74
CA ALA A 890 15.51 -5.53 -9.64
C ALA A 890 16.62 -6.14 -8.75
N THR A 891 16.38 -7.31 -8.14
CA THR A 891 17.34 -8.07 -7.31
C THR A 891 17.47 -9.55 -7.68
N GLY A 892 16.71 -10.05 -8.66
CA GLY A 892 16.93 -11.33 -9.33
C GLY A 892 15.96 -12.47 -8.98
N GLU A 893 15.73 -12.79 -7.70
CA GLU A 893 14.98 -14.00 -7.32
C GLU A 893 14.06 -13.85 -6.09
N PRO A 894 13.00 -14.70 -5.96
CA PRO A 894 12.10 -14.72 -4.81
C PRO A 894 12.73 -15.39 -3.57
N ILE A 895 12.47 -14.85 -2.39
CA ILE A 895 12.93 -15.39 -1.10
C ILE A 895 12.05 -16.58 -0.68
N SER A 896 12.26 -17.73 -1.34
CA SER A 896 11.56 -18.98 -1.06
C SER A 896 12.27 -19.77 0.06
N GLY A 897 11.86 -19.55 1.32
CA GLY A 897 12.43 -20.28 2.45
C GLY A 897 12.31 -19.59 3.81
N ARG A 898 11.15 -19.03 4.14
CA ARG A 898 10.91 -18.40 5.45
C ARG A 898 11.09 -19.42 6.57
N ARG A 899 12.10 -19.22 7.42
CA ARG A 899 12.32 -19.91 8.71
C ARG A 899 12.71 -18.88 9.75
N CYS A 900 12.15 -18.96 10.95
CA CYS A 900 12.55 -18.18 12.10
C CYS A 900 14.05 -18.37 12.36
N PHE A 901 14.88 -17.33 12.23
CA PHE A 901 16.33 -17.49 12.43
C PHE A 901 16.71 -17.83 13.89
N VAL A 902 15.81 -17.60 14.86
CA VAL A 902 16.05 -17.90 16.29
C VAL A 902 15.90 -19.39 16.60
N CYS A 903 14.98 -20.11 15.95
CA CYS A 903 14.68 -21.52 16.26
C CYS A 903 14.60 -22.46 15.03
N GLY A 904 14.71 -21.94 13.81
CA GLY A 904 14.62 -22.69 12.55
C GLY A 904 13.21 -23.01 12.05
N ASP A 905 12.17 -22.60 12.78
CA ASP A 905 10.76 -22.94 12.52
C ASP A 905 10.13 -22.05 11.40
N PRO A 906 9.55 -22.61 10.33
CA PRO A 906 8.89 -21.85 9.27
C PRO A 906 7.55 -21.20 9.67
N SER A 907 6.98 -21.52 10.83
CA SER A 907 5.65 -21.04 11.24
C SER A 907 5.60 -19.58 11.75
N HIS A 908 6.75 -18.97 12.04
CA HIS A 908 6.81 -17.63 12.63
C HIS A 908 8.11 -16.89 12.31
N PHE A 909 8.13 -15.58 12.57
CA PHE A 909 9.32 -14.74 12.46
C PHE A 909 10.03 -14.57 13.82
N ALA A 910 11.28 -14.14 13.80
CA ALA A 910 12.11 -13.98 15.01
C ALA A 910 11.52 -13.03 16.06
N ASN A 911 10.72 -12.04 15.65
CA ASN A 911 10.00 -11.12 16.54
C ASN A 911 8.84 -11.81 17.31
N ALA A 912 8.28 -12.88 16.77
CA ALA A 912 7.25 -13.72 17.38
C ALA A 912 7.80 -15.05 17.93
N CYS A 913 9.12 -15.22 18.00
CA CYS A 913 9.72 -16.49 18.39
C CYS A 913 9.54 -16.78 19.89
N PRO A 914 8.97 -17.94 20.28
CA PRO A 914 8.84 -18.32 21.70
C PRO A 914 10.17 -18.44 22.44
N SER A 915 11.26 -18.70 21.72
CA SER A 915 12.63 -18.77 22.25
C SER A 915 13.28 -17.39 22.45
N ARG A 916 12.61 -16.29 22.10
CA ARG A 916 13.14 -14.93 22.24
C ARG A 916 12.90 -14.37 23.66
N GLY A 917 13.33 -15.10 24.69
CA GLY A 917 13.05 -14.74 26.08
C GLY A 917 13.59 -15.69 27.16
N SER A 918 14.68 -16.40 26.88
CA SER A 918 15.35 -17.35 27.79
C SER A 918 16.86 -17.15 27.80
#